data_AF-A0AA88Y665-F1
#
_entry.id   AF-A0AA88Y665-F1
#
_cell.length_a   1.000
_cell.length_b   1.000
_cell.length_c   1.000
_cell.angle_alpha   90.00
_cell.angle_beta   90.00
_cell.angle_gamma   90.00
#
_symmetry.space_group_name_H-M   'P 1'
#
loop_
_entity.id
_entity.type
_entity.pdbx_description
1 polymer ?
#
loop_
_entity_poly.entity_id
_entity_poly.type
_entity_poly.pdbx_seq_one_letter_code
_entity_poly.pdbx_strand_id
1 'polypeptide(L)'
;MAFLISAIGTKHAGANKMEPTRESINRINYGVIFAQDNDLVLSREYWRHTFHVPIPKKFKLSAIPECKGRSDCNMIKLLALQIHALHQEVLGELHETIKSVRSLVPQSKLFGKSRQGRALLPFIGTLSRGLFGLATMDDINVMAGHINAIAASTNKLSAALVQHGKHLSSFMTLTDKRFDNIKKGLKLNSDKINKVTNLFSNKFLQFEHTVINMSDVLIQQVNKANILRSRLNKFENSIQSLVSGKITPHLISRSTLLSIIQQITKTLRKSYSQFQLTHTDPSYYFSHGKFVYARNFSSIYLTVKFPLTAHKRPLTLYKVISLPVPLKENSSSAMHATQLLSLPDYFAITKHHDHFVPIAATDLVNCVHDTEILCDMNLPLTPITIPDCTMALFSNNRDQIKKYCDFRYVPNLVKSNIIELSPTSVLVYNIKNLVLNCPSEQKVIPGCHFCVIHVPCRCSLSSDTLFFSPRLVNCYNSSSTMTRVHPVNLALLQEFFDESKLNSIFGDTTFPTPINLTIPEFQMFNHSFSNIVANDQKMHLSLKRIAKATREDQKVFKSLAEPILDGQIKLEPSWPSNTDIIALVSLSVAALCMVVLAILIFKIRKLSVALLVLQQVQHAKTQTVPSFIYNAVRPTTTESSSVLNFLQEDISWSHLSVIIGIVVIVILVLILALLYKSKSKKCTSITLELTSGGTCVMIPVMELSMCPSYYDIPAPIIRGLSLTSFPGMKLMASWSPFTVTDVRTKTSFVVPNTITLNVFDYVKTKKILNQPYSAYFHVVHHDIAWSLKHEKREISIGN
;
A
#
# COMPACT_ATOMS: atom_id res chain seq x y z
N MET A 1 -10.45 60.78 7.39
CA MET A 1 -10.43 60.83 8.88
C MET A 1 -11.69 60.15 9.36
N ALA A 2 -11.64 59.05 10.13
CA ALA A 2 -11.14 58.93 11.50
C ALA A 2 -12.14 59.54 12.51
N PHE A 3 -12.60 58.86 13.57
CA PHE A 3 -12.36 57.47 14.02
C PHE A 3 -13.49 57.06 15.03
N LEU A 4 -13.50 55.81 15.52
CA LEU A 4 -14.06 55.38 16.82
C LEU A 4 -15.58 55.55 17.10
N ILE A 5 -16.32 54.42 17.10
CA ILE A 5 -17.11 53.84 18.23
C ILE A 5 -18.22 52.92 17.68
N SER A 6 -18.03 51.60 17.85
CA SER A 6 -19.07 50.62 18.25
C SER A 6 -18.45 49.23 18.28
N ALA A 7 -18.03 48.78 19.46
CA ALA A 7 -17.48 47.45 19.70
C ALA A 7 -18.34 46.70 20.74
N ILE A 8 -19.63 46.55 20.45
CA ILE A 8 -20.54 45.76 21.27
C ILE A 8 -20.27 44.28 20.98
N GLY A 9 -19.35 43.69 21.74
CA GLY A 9 -18.99 42.28 21.62
C GLY A 9 -20.14 41.38 22.05
N THR A 10 -20.77 40.70 21.09
CA THR A 10 -21.66 39.58 21.35
C THR A 10 -20.85 38.44 21.98
N LYS A 11 -20.91 38.31 23.31
CA LYS A 11 -20.41 37.13 24.03
C LYS A 11 -21.23 35.91 23.57
N HIS A 12 -20.78 35.24 22.52
CA HIS A 12 -21.12 33.85 22.32
C HIS A 12 -20.64 33.09 23.55
N ALA A 13 -21.60 32.59 24.33
CA ALA A 13 -21.34 31.62 25.38
C ALA A 13 -20.88 30.31 24.70
N GLY A 14 -19.59 30.25 24.37
CA GLY A 14 -18.93 29.01 24.01
C GLY A 14 -19.02 28.10 25.21
N ALA A 15 -19.99 27.18 25.17
CA ALA A 15 -20.06 26.09 26.11
C ALA A 15 -18.81 25.23 25.88
N ASN A 16 -17.76 25.50 26.66
CA ASN A 16 -16.57 24.66 26.72
C ASN A 16 -17.04 23.27 27.10
N LYS A 17 -17.17 22.42 26.07
CA LYS A 17 -17.62 21.03 26.19
C LYS A 17 -16.50 20.26 26.85
N MET A 18 -16.43 20.41 28.17
CA MET A 18 -15.42 19.84 29.06
C MET A 18 -15.21 18.38 28.67
N GLU A 19 -14.03 18.10 28.13
CA GLU A 19 -13.73 16.81 27.54
C GLU A 19 -13.87 15.75 28.65
N PRO A 20 -14.72 14.72 28.47
CA PRO A 20 -14.98 13.77 29.54
C PRO A 20 -13.66 13.08 29.89
N THR A 21 -13.26 13.18 31.17
CA THR A 21 -12.00 12.63 31.65
C THR A 21 -11.97 11.13 31.40
N ARG A 22 -11.13 10.70 30.45
CA ARG A 22 -10.99 9.30 30.00
C ARG A 22 -10.85 8.38 31.22
N GLU A 23 -11.75 7.41 31.33
CA GLU A 23 -11.90 6.62 32.55
C GLU A 23 -10.94 5.42 32.56
N SER A 24 -10.06 5.38 33.56
CA SER A 24 -9.08 4.30 33.74
C SER A 24 -9.61 3.25 34.71
N ILE A 25 -10.05 2.09 34.20
CA ILE A 25 -10.50 0.98 35.05
C ILE A 25 -9.28 0.18 35.49
N ASN A 26 -8.91 0.35 36.75
CA ASN A 26 -7.70 -0.19 37.35
C ASN A 26 -7.98 -1.55 38.04
N ARG A 27 -7.11 -2.53 37.81
CA ARG A 27 -7.13 -3.88 38.42
C ARG A 27 -5.71 -4.24 38.89
N ILE A 28 -5.11 -3.33 39.64
CA ILE A 28 -3.68 -3.32 40.01
C ILE A 28 -3.27 -4.56 40.81
N ASN A 29 -4.18 -5.14 41.61
CA ASN A 29 -3.93 -6.35 42.39
C ASN A 29 -3.75 -7.63 41.53
N TYR A 30 -4.12 -7.56 40.25
CA TYR A 30 -3.84 -8.56 39.22
C TYR A 30 -2.83 -8.07 38.17
N GLY A 31 -2.35 -6.83 38.30
CA GLY A 31 -1.44 -6.22 37.34
C GLY A 31 -2.09 -5.91 36.01
N VAL A 32 -3.34 -5.41 36.00
CA VAL A 32 -4.04 -5.04 34.76
C VAL A 32 -4.63 -3.63 34.85
N ILE A 33 -4.52 -2.87 33.77
CA ILE A 33 -5.17 -1.56 33.59
C ILE A 33 -5.93 -1.59 32.28
N PHE A 34 -7.18 -1.11 32.30
CA PHE A 34 -7.98 -0.80 31.12
C PHE A 34 -8.01 0.73 30.97
N ALA A 35 -7.14 1.27 30.13
CA ALA A 35 -7.09 2.72 29.87
C ALA A 35 -8.00 3.04 28.68
N GLN A 36 -9.06 3.83 28.88
CA GLN A 36 -9.95 4.25 27.80
C GLN A 36 -9.16 5.03 26.73
N ASP A 37 -9.15 4.55 25.49
CA ASP A 37 -8.39 5.14 24.38
C ASP A 37 -9.29 6.02 23.51
N ASN A 38 -10.36 5.47 22.95
CA ASN A 38 -11.34 6.20 22.12
C ASN A 38 -12.67 5.44 22.04
N ASP A 39 -13.68 6.01 21.38
CA ASP A 39 -14.87 5.27 20.94
C ASP A 39 -14.60 4.64 19.55
N LEU A 40 -15.01 3.37 19.38
CA LEU A 40 -14.78 2.50 18.21
C LEU A 40 -16.08 2.26 17.45
N VAL A 41 -16.05 2.47 16.13
CA VAL A 41 -17.14 2.20 15.20
C VAL A 41 -16.74 1.10 14.21
N LEU A 42 -17.44 -0.02 14.26
CA LEU A 42 -17.31 -1.11 13.29
C LEU A 42 -18.27 -0.87 12.12
N SER A 43 -17.75 -0.82 10.89
CA SER A 43 -18.55 -0.64 9.67
C SER A 43 -17.97 -1.40 8.47
N ARG A 44 -18.60 -2.52 8.09
CA ARG A 44 -18.28 -3.28 6.88
C ARG A 44 -19.23 -3.00 5.71
N GLU A 45 -20.45 -2.57 6.00
CA GLU A 45 -21.50 -2.35 5.01
C GLU A 45 -21.46 -0.92 4.46
N TYR A 46 -21.91 -0.74 3.21
CA TYR A 46 -21.81 0.54 2.52
C TYR A 46 -23.05 0.85 1.68
N TRP A 47 -23.68 2.01 1.95
CA TRP A 47 -24.61 2.58 0.99
C TRP A 47 -23.80 3.21 -0.16
N ARG A 48 -24.00 2.72 -1.39
CA ARG A 48 -23.29 3.21 -2.58
C ARG A 48 -24.17 4.20 -3.35
N HIS A 49 -23.87 5.51 -3.27
CA HIS A 49 -24.61 6.53 -4.01
C HIS A 49 -23.79 7.06 -5.19
N THR A 50 -24.37 7.08 -6.39
CA THR A 50 -23.69 7.48 -7.64
C THR A 50 -24.14 8.87 -8.10
N PHE A 51 -23.23 9.82 -8.01
CA PHE A 51 -23.38 11.17 -8.54
C PHE A 51 -23.17 11.17 -10.05
N HIS A 52 -24.00 11.92 -10.77
CA HIS A 52 -23.87 12.18 -12.21
C HIS A 52 -23.42 13.62 -12.42
N VAL A 53 -22.23 13.81 -13.00
CA VAL A 53 -21.65 15.12 -13.29
C VAL A 53 -21.54 15.28 -14.81
N PRO A 54 -22.41 16.08 -15.45
CA PRO A 54 -22.37 16.29 -16.90
C PRO A 54 -21.19 17.16 -17.32
N ILE A 55 -20.44 16.72 -18.33
CA ILE A 55 -19.38 17.50 -18.98
C ILE A 55 -20.04 18.36 -20.08
N PRO A 56 -19.71 19.66 -20.22
CA PRO A 56 -20.24 20.49 -21.30
C PRO A 56 -20.02 19.89 -22.69
N LYS A 57 -21.01 20.04 -23.57
CA LYS A 57 -20.93 19.66 -24.99
C LYS A 57 -20.26 20.79 -25.79
N LYS A 58 -19.83 20.52 -27.03
CA LYS A 58 -19.25 21.54 -27.91
C LYS A 58 -20.24 22.70 -28.11
N PHE A 59 -19.85 23.91 -27.73
CA PHE A 59 -20.56 25.14 -28.09
C PHE A 59 -20.25 25.54 -29.54
N LYS A 60 -21.11 26.36 -30.14
CA LYS A 60 -20.86 27.03 -31.42
C LYS A 60 -20.86 28.54 -31.16
N LEU A 61 -19.86 29.26 -31.67
CA LEU A 61 -19.93 30.72 -31.74
C LEU A 61 -20.91 31.14 -32.83
N SER A 62 -21.62 32.24 -32.62
CA SER A 62 -22.30 32.96 -33.69
C SER A 62 -21.25 33.70 -34.54
N ALA A 63 -21.48 33.78 -35.84
CA ALA A 63 -20.69 34.63 -36.73
C ALA A 63 -20.88 36.13 -36.39
N ILE A 64 -19.85 36.94 -36.63
CA ILE A 64 -19.94 38.40 -36.50
C ILE A 64 -20.77 38.93 -37.68
N PRO A 65 -21.80 39.77 -37.46
CA PRO A 65 -22.62 40.32 -38.54
C PRO A 65 -21.82 41.29 -39.43
N GLU A 66 -22.10 41.27 -40.74
CA GLU A 66 -21.41 42.11 -41.72
C GLU A 66 -21.90 43.56 -41.71
N CYS A 67 -20.96 44.50 -41.55
CA CYS A 67 -21.23 45.93 -41.64
C CYS A 67 -21.35 46.42 -43.09
N LYS A 68 -22.58 46.49 -43.60
CA LYS A 68 -22.87 47.07 -44.92
C LYS A 68 -22.91 48.61 -44.88
N GLY A 69 -21.75 49.22 -45.07
CA GLY A 69 -21.60 50.60 -45.57
C GLY A 69 -21.89 51.77 -44.62
N ARG A 70 -22.03 51.55 -43.30
CA ARG A 70 -22.18 52.65 -42.31
C ARG A 70 -20.94 52.85 -41.47
N SER A 71 -20.48 54.10 -41.34
CA SER A 71 -19.37 54.53 -40.46
C SER A 71 -19.48 53.96 -39.05
N ASP A 72 -20.65 54.15 -38.45
CA ASP A 72 -20.94 53.86 -37.04
C ASP A 72 -20.88 52.34 -36.78
N CYS A 73 -21.13 51.54 -37.82
CA CYS A 73 -21.01 50.09 -37.77
C CYS A 73 -19.54 49.64 -37.65
N ASN A 74 -18.56 50.40 -38.17
CA ASN A 74 -17.15 50.02 -38.02
C ASN A 74 -16.69 50.06 -36.55
N MET A 75 -17.20 51.00 -35.75
CA MET A 75 -16.91 51.05 -34.31
C MET A 75 -17.54 49.86 -33.57
N ILE A 76 -18.80 49.54 -33.88
CA ILE A 76 -19.50 48.36 -33.37
C ILE A 76 -18.79 47.06 -33.82
N LYS A 77 -18.25 47.01 -35.04
CA LYS A 77 -17.49 45.87 -35.59
C LYS A 77 -16.18 45.64 -34.84
N LEU A 78 -15.45 46.70 -34.49
CA LEU A 78 -14.22 46.60 -33.68
C LEU A 78 -14.52 46.04 -32.29
N LEU A 79 -15.58 46.52 -31.62
CA LEU A 79 -16.04 45.96 -30.35
C LEU A 79 -16.49 44.49 -30.50
N ALA A 80 -17.27 44.17 -31.55
CA ALA A 80 -17.73 42.81 -31.81
C ALA A 80 -16.56 41.85 -32.12
N LEU A 81 -15.51 42.32 -32.79
CA LEU A 81 -14.27 41.56 -33.00
C LEU A 81 -13.55 41.29 -31.67
N GLN A 82 -13.43 42.28 -30.77
CA GLN A 82 -12.84 42.08 -29.44
C GLN A 82 -13.64 41.10 -28.58
N ILE A 83 -14.98 41.23 -28.54
CA ILE A 83 -15.86 40.31 -27.81
C ILE A 83 -15.79 38.90 -28.41
N HIS A 84 -15.73 38.77 -29.74
CA HIS A 84 -15.62 37.47 -30.40
C HIS A 84 -14.25 36.81 -30.16
N ALA A 85 -13.15 37.58 -30.14
CA ALA A 85 -11.82 37.09 -29.79
C ALA A 85 -11.78 36.58 -28.34
N LEU A 86 -12.33 37.34 -27.39
CA LEU A 86 -12.50 36.93 -26.00
C LEU A 86 -13.34 35.63 -25.88
N HIS A 87 -14.43 35.52 -26.64
CA HIS A 87 -15.25 34.31 -26.66
C HIS A 87 -14.51 33.12 -27.29
N GLN A 88 -13.65 33.33 -28.30
CA GLN A 88 -12.80 32.28 -28.85
C GLN A 88 -11.73 31.81 -27.84
N GLU A 89 -11.07 32.72 -27.13
CA GLU A 89 -10.07 32.39 -26.09
C GLU A 89 -10.69 31.50 -25.00
N VAL A 90 -11.82 31.92 -24.42
CA VAL A 90 -12.53 31.17 -23.37
C VAL A 90 -13.05 29.82 -23.87
N LEU A 91 -13.42 29.70 -25.15
CA LEU A 91 -13.81 28.42 -25.75
C LEU A 91 -12.62 27.52 -26.09
N GLY A 92 -11.43 28.10 -26.29
CA GLY A 92 -10.15 27.39 -26.35
C GLY A 92 -9.76 26.81 -24.99
N GLU A 93 -9.79 27.64 -23.93
CA GLU A 93 -9.56 27.20 -22.54
C GLU A 93 -10.54 26.08 -22.16
N LEU A 94 -11.83 26.25 -22.44
CA LEU A 94 -12.84 25.19 -22.26
C LEU A 94 -12.50 23.90 -23.03
N HIS A 95 -12.00 24.01 -24.27
CA HIS A 95 -11.65 22.84 -25.06
C HIS A 95 -10.50 22.05 -24.42
N GLU A 96 -9.46 22.75 -23.98
CA GLU A 96 -8.31 22.15 -23.31
C GLU A 96 -8.68 21.59 -21.93
N THR A 97 -9.51 22.27 -21.12
CA THR A 97 -10.06 21.69 -19.88
C THR A 97 -10.89 20.43 -20.15
N ILE A 98 -11.75 20.40 -21.18
CA ILE A 98 -12.53 19.20 -21.53
C ILE A 98 -11.60 18.05 -22.01
N LYS A 99 -10.51 18.37 -22.71
CA LYS A 99 -9.50 17.42 -23.20
C LYS A 99 -8.66 16.86 -22.05
N SER A 100 -8.21 17.73 -21.13
CA SER A 100 -7.58 17.38 -19.85
C SER A 100 -8.45 16.42 -19.05
N VAL A 101 -9.69 16.80 -18.73
CA VAL A 101 -10.67 15.96 -18.01
C VAL A 101 -10.93 14.63 -18.73
N ARG A 102 -10.90 14.58 -20.07
CA ARG A 102 -11.04 13.32 -20.83
C ARG A 102 -9.83 12.40 -20.76
N SER A 103 -8.64 12.96 -20.56
CA SER A 103 -7.39 12.21 -20.37
C SER A 103 -7.21 11.73 -18.93
N LEU A 104 -7.56 12.57 -17.96
CA LEU A 104 -7.48 12.28 -16.53
C LEU A 104 -8.54 11.28 -16.05
N VAL A 105 -9.78 11.38 -16.57
CA VAL A 105 -10.88 10.51 -16.13
C VAL A 105 -11.10 9.37 -17.14
N PRO A 106 -10.88 8.10 -16.75
CA PRO A 106 -10.88 6.96 -17.66
C PRO A 106 -12.28 6.73 -18.26
N GLN A 107 -12.32 6.49 -19.56
CA GLN A 107 -13.55 6.09 -20.25
C GLN A 107 -13.92 4.66 -19.83
N SER A 108 -15.10 4.47 -19.23
CA SER A 108 -15.65 3.12 -19.06
C SER A 108 -15.93 2.51 -20.42
N LYS A 109 -15.26 1.40 -20.72
CA LYS A 109 -15.69 0.49 -21.79
C LYS A 109 -16.89 -0.28 -21.25
N LEU A 110 -18.10 0.24 -21.49
CA LEU A 110 -19.32 -0.53 -21.20
C LEU A 110 -19.25 -1.84 -21.98
N PHE A 111 -19.20 -2.95 -21.26
CA PHE A 111 -19.30 -4.28 -21.86
C PHE A 111 -20.71 -4.44 -22.44
N GLY A 112 -20.84 -4.18 -23.75
CA GLY A 112 -22.00 -4.62 -24.52
C GLY A 112 -22.17 -6.14 -24.39
N LYS A 113 -23.37 -6.66 -24.72
CA LYS A 113 -23.78 -8.07 -24.52
C LYS A 113 -23.05 -9.06 -25.45
N SER A 114 -21.72 -9.04 -25.48
CA SER A 114 -20.86 -10.01 -26.16
C SER A 114 -20.57 -11.16 -25.21
N ARG A 115 -21.04 -12.36 -25.58
CA ARG A 115 -20.85 -13.69 -24.97
C ARG A 115 -20.08 -13.76 -23.64
N GLN A 116 -20.74 -14.28 -22.61
CA GLN A 116 -20.08 -14.89 -21.45
C GLN A 116 -19.20 -16.07 -21.90
N GLY A 117 -17.91 -15.82 -22.16
CA GLY A 117 -16.91 -16.87 -22.16
C GLY A 117 -16.73 -17.38 -20.73
N ARG A 118 -16.89 -18.69 -20.50
CA ARG A 118 -16.62 -19.35 -19.21
C ARG A 118 -15.10 -19.44 -18.96
N ALA A 119 -14.44 -18.30 -18.78
CA ALA A 119 -13.06 -18.22 -18.32
C ALA A 119 -13.07 -18.09 -16.79
N LEU A 120 -12.55 -19.10 -16.07
CA LEU A 120 -12.67 -19.17 -14.61
C LEU A 120 -11.89 -18.06 -13.87
N LEU A 121 -10.85 -17.50 -14.51
CA LEU A 121 -10.01 -16.43 -13.96
C LEU A 121 -9.59 -15.43 -15.05
N PRO A 122 -10.32 -14.31 -15.26
CA PRO A 122 -9.86 -13.18 -16.07
C PRO A 122 -8.90 -12.29 -15.25
N PHE A 123 -7.77 -12.87 -14.82
CA PHE A 123 -6.77 -12.23 -13.97
C PHE A 123 -5.51 -11.89 -14.79
N ILE A 124 -4.90 -10.73 -14.53
CA ILE A 124 -3.74 -10.11 -15.21
C ILE A 124 -4.10 -9.32 -16.49
N GLY A 125 -3.96 -8.00 -16.39
CA GLY A 125 -3.91 -7.06 -17.52
C GLY A 125 -4.94 -5.91 -17.43
N THR A 126 -4.59 -4.64 -17.18
CA THR A 126 -3.27 -4.03 -16.88
C THR A 126 -3.47 -2.74 -16.05
N LEU A 127 -2.48 -2.37 -15.23
CA LEU A 127 -2.18 -0.98 -14.80
C LEU A 127 -3.09 -0.25 -13.78
N SER A 128 -3.96 -0.93 -13.00
CA SER A 128 -4.85 -0.24 -12.03
C SER A 128 -4.45 -0.29 -10.54
N ARG A 129 -3.75 -1.32 -10.06
CA ARG A 129 -3.61 -1.58 -8.60
C ARG A 129 -2.85 -0.52 -7.79
N GLY A 130 -2.00 0.29 -8.43
CA GLY A 130 -1.27 1.39 -7.76
C GLY A 130 -1.94 2.77 -7.86
N LEU A 131 -2.99 2.92 -8.67
CA LEU A 131 -3.66 4.20 -8.94
C LEU A 131 -5.12 4.24 -8.48
N PHE A 132 -5.74 3.08 -8.22
CA PHE A 132 -7.10 2.98 -7.69
C PHE A 132 -7.05 2.26 -6.34
N GLY A 133 -7.12 3.02 -5.25
CA GLY A 133 -7.07 2.49 -3.89
C GLY A 133 -8.20 1.49 -3.61
N LEU A 134 -7.86 0.19 -3.66
CA LEU A 134 -8.70 -0.94 -3.23
C LEU A 134 -10.14 -0.96 -3.80
N ALA A 135 -10.32 -0.58 -5.06
CA ALA A 135 -11.57 -0.83 -5.79
C ALA A 135 -11.70 -2.33 -6.10
N THR A 136 -12.71 -3.01 -5.54
CA THR A 136 -12.93 -4.44 -5.80
C THR A 136 -13.63 -4.67 -7.13
N MET A 137 -13.61 -5.90 -7.65
CA MET A 137 -14.33 -6.23 -8.89
C MET A 137 -15.85 -5.97 -8.75
N ASP A 138 -16.39 -6.13 -7.53
CA ASP A 138 -17.80 -5.86 -7.22
C ASP A 138 -18.13 -4.37 -7.19
N ASP A 139 -17.17 -3.50 -6.88
CA ASP A 139 -17.34 -2.05 -7.06
C ASP A 139 -17.50 -1.68 -8.54
N ILE A 140 -16.68 -2.28 -9.40
CA ILE A 140 -16.72 -2.07 -10.87
C ILE A 140 -18.02 -2.61 -11.45
N ASN A 141 -18.44 -3.82 -11.06
CA ASN A 141 -19.67 -4.46 -11.52
C ASN A 141 -20.93 -3.67 -11.09
N VAL A 142 -21.00 -3.22 -9.83
CA VAL A 142 -22.12 -2.38 -9.35
C VAL A 142 -22.12 -1.00 -10.05
N MET A 143 -20.97 -0.38 -10.25
CA MET A 143 -20.87 0.87 -11.01
C MET A 143 -21.36 0.71 -12.46
N ALA A 144 -21.01 -0.40 -13.13
CA ALA A 144 -21.52 -0.69 -14.47
C ALA A 144 -23.05 -0.89 -14.46
N GLY A 145 -23.59 -1.57 -13.45
CA GLY A 145 -25.04 -1.69 -13.22
C GLY A 145 -25.73 -0.34 -13.07
N HIS A 146 -25.18 0.56 -12.24
CA HIS A 146 -25.71 1.91 -12.04
C HIS A 146 -25.65 2.75 -13.34
N ILE A 147 -24.54 2.70 -14.09
CA ILE A 147 -24.43 3.41 -15.38
C ILE A 147 -25.48 2.92 -16.37
N ASN A 148 -25.71 1.61 -16.45
CA ASN A 148 -26.73 1.03 -17.34
C ASN A 148 -28.16 1.45 -16.93
N ALA A 149 -28.48 1.45 -15.63
CA ALA A 149 -29.78 1.88 -15.12
C ALA A 149 -30.03 3.38 -15.35
N ILE A 150 -29.03 4.23 -15.11
CA ILE A 150 -29.12 5.68 -15.35
C ILE A 150 -29.27 5.95 -16.86
N ALA A 151 -28.51 5.27 -17.73
CA ALA A 151 -28.61 5.44 -19.17
C ALA A 151 -30.01 5.10 -19.71
N ALA A 152 -30.65 4.04 -19.20
CA ALA A 152 -32.03 3.68 -19.52
C ALA A 152 -33.05 4.73 -19.04
N SER A 153 -32.77 5.40 -17.92
CA SER A 153 -33.63 6.46 -17.37
C SER A 153 -33.50 7.79 -18.13
N THR A 154 -32.28 8.25 -18.42
CA THR A 154 -32.03 9.57 -19.03
C THR A 154 -32.69 9.76 -20.39
N ASN A 155 -32.90 8.66 -21.15
CA ASN A 155 -33.60 8.71 -22.43
C ASN A 155 -35.07 9.14 -22.33
N LYS A 156 -35.71 9.05 -21.15
CA LYS A 156 -37.09 9.50 -20.93
C LYS A 156 -37.23 10.96 -20.52
N LEU A 157 -36.18 11.60 -20.00
CA LEU A 157 -36.26 12.99 -19.51
C LEU A 157 -35.98 14.04 -20.62
N SER A 158 -35.22 13.67 -21.65
CA SER A 158 -34.83 14.59 -22.74
C SER A 158 -35.99 15.04 -23.64
N ALA A 159 -37.18 14.44 -23.52
CA ALA A 159 -38.35 14.76 -24.34
C ALA A 159 -39.20 15.93 -23.80
N ALA A 160 -38.97 16.37 -22.55
CA ALA A 160 -39.89 17.25 -21.82
C ALA A 160 -39.42 18.72 -21.66
N LEU A 161 -38.33 19.14 -22.32
CA LEU A 161 -37.63 20.40 -22.01
C LEU A 161 -37.31 21.27 -23.24
N VAL A 162 -38.24 21.33 -24.21
CA VAL A 162 -38.11 22.13 -25.45
C VAL A 162 -39.19 23.23 -25.56
N GLN A 163 -40.15 23.27 -24.65
CA GLN A 163 -41.34 24.12 -24.74
C GLN A 163 -41.34 25.28 -23.74
N HIS A 164 -40.70 26.40 -24.08
CA HIS A 164 -41.10 27.78 -23.74
C HIS A 164 -40.11 28.78 -24.39
N GLY A 165 -40.60 29.80 -25.12
CA GLY A 165 -39.73 30.80 -25.75
C GLY A 165 -40.26 31.49 -27.01
N LYS A 166 -41.40 32.19 -26.92
CA LYS A 166 -41.90 33.10 -27.98
C LYS A 166 -42.61 34.31 -27.35
N HIS A 167 -42.43 35.49 -27.96
CA HIS A 167 -43.30 36.69 -28.05
C HIS A 167 -42.50 38.01 -27.95
N LEU A 168 -42.47 38.79 -29.05
CA LEU A 168 -42.92 40.21 -29.09
C LEU A 168 -42.91 40.77 -30.53
N SER A 169 -43.54 41.94 -30.74
CA SER A 169 -43.92 42.57 -32.03
C SER A 169 -44.27 44.06 -31.77
N SER A 170 -44.32 45.05 -32.69
CA SER A 170 -43.81 45.27 -34.08
C SER A 170 -44.22 46.68 -34.55
N PHE A 171 -43.78 47.13 -35.76
CA PHE A 171 -44.28 48.34 -36.50
C PHE A 171 -43.93 49.73 -35.88
N MET A 172 -43.96 50.89 -36.58
CA MET A 172 -44.20 51.26 -38.00
C MET A 172 -43.37 52.51 -38.45
N THR A 173 -43.49 52.94 -39.71
CA THR A 173 -42.98 54.22 -40.29
C THR A 173 -44.04 55.36 -40.21
N LEU A 174 -43.93 56.61 -40.71
CA LEU A 174 -43.13 57.34 -41.75
C LEU A 174 -43.04 58.86 -41.29
N THR A 175 -42.74 60.01 -41.96
CA THR A 175 -42.55 60.49 -43.37
C THR A 175 -41.74 61.82 -43.42
N ASP A 176 -41.33 62.23 -44.63
CA ASP A 176 -40.77 63.53 -45.09
C ASP A 176 -41.91 64.56 -45.42
N LYS A 177 -41.75 65.85 -45.83
CA LYS A 177 -40.62 66.81 -46.08
C LYS A 177 -41.12 68.28 -46.11
N ARG A 178 -40.16 69.22 -46.14
CA ARG A 178 -40.21 70.59 -46.73
C ARG A 178 -41.47 71.47 -46.49
N PHE A 179 -41.30 72.45 -45.58
CA PHE A 179 -41.82 73.81 -45.76
C PHE A 179 -40.73 74.80 -45.30
N ASP A 180 -39.66 74.89 -46.10
CA ASP A 180 -39.45 76.00 -47.04
C ASP A 180 -38.83 77.26 -46.39
N ASN A 181 -37.51 77.24 -46.22
CA ASN A 181 -36.56 77.67 -47.25
C ASN A 181 -36.42 79.20 -47.42
N ILE A 182 -37.23 80.05 -46.77
CA ILE A 182 -37.08 81.52 -46.86
C ILE A 182 -36.74 82.23 -45.53
N LYS A 183 -36.98 81.63 -44.35
CA LYS A 183 -36.38 82.08 -43.06
C LYS A 183 -34.88 81.73 -42.96
N LYS A 184 -34.15 81.93 -44.07
CA LYS A 184 -33.02 81.11 -44.54
C LYS A 184 -31.82 81.93 -45.04
N GLY A 185 -31.75 83.21 -44.63
CA GLY A 185 -30.61 84.11 -44.86
C GLY A 185 -29.87 84.37 -43.55
N LEU A 186 -30.22 85.43 -42.82
CA LEU A 186 -29.60 85.78 -41.53
C LEU A 186 -29.66 84.64 -40.50
N LYS A 187 -30.81 83.95 -40.39
CA LYS A 187 -30.91 82.80 -39.49
C LYS A 187 -29.95 81.67 -39.90
N LEU A 188 -29.52 81.55 -41.17
CA LEU A 188 -28.57 80.49 -41.55
C LEU A 188 -27.20 80.63 -40.88
N ASN A 189 -26.66 81.81 -40.59
CA ASN A 189 -25.31 81.86 -39.97
C ASN A 189 -25.36 81.65 -38.46
N SER A 190 -26.32 82.27 -37.75
CA SER A 190 -26.54 81.98 -36.32
C SER A 190 -27.06 80.55 -36.10
N ASP A 191 -27.98 80.04 -36.93
CA ASP A 191 -28.34 78.62 -36.90
C ASP A 191 -27.20 77.73 -37.42
N LYS A 192 -26.29 78.14 -38.31
CA LYS A 192 -25.14 77.28 -38.68
C LYS A 192 -24.21 77.14 -37.50
N ILE A 193 -23.85 78.22 -36.82
CA ILE A 193 -23.00 78.13 -35.63
C ILE A 193 -23.75 77.36 -34.53
N ASN A 194 -24.97 77.74 -34.17
CA ASN A 194 -25.72 77.02 -33.13
C ASN A 194 -26.12 75.60 -33.51
N LYS A 195 -26.35 75.26 -34.80
CA LYS A 195 -26.55 73.86 -35.23
C LYS A 195 -25.23 73.13 -35.37
N VAL A 196 -24.09 73.76 -35.68
CA VAL A 196 -22.78 73.09 -35.64
C VAL A 196 -22.39 72.83 -34.19
N THR A 197 -22.55 73.78 -33.28
CA THR A 197 -22.33 73.59 -31.84
C THR A 197 -23.33 72.58 -31.25
N ASN A 198 -24.62 72.62 -31.59
CA ASN A 198 -25.59 71.64 -31.10
C ASN A 198 -25.48 70.29 -31.82
N LEU A 199 -25.08 70.22 -33.09
CA LEU A 199 -24.74 68.94 -33.74
C LEU A 199 -23.46 68.37 -33.14
N PHE A 200 -22.43 69.18 -32.91
CA PHE A 200 -21.19 68.75 -32.28
C PHE A 200 -21.43 68.30 -30.85
N SER A 201 -22.11 69.10 -30.03
CA SER A 201 -22.48 68.73 -28.65
C SER A 201 -23.39 67.49 -28.62
N ASN A 202 -24.46 67.43 -29.42
CA ASN A 202 -25.31 66.23 -29.46
C ASN A 202 -24.59 65.02 -30.06
N LYS A 203 -23.65 65.19 -31.00
CA LYS A 203 -22.82 64.09 -31.53
C LYS A 203 -21.73 63.66 -30.56
N PHE A 204 -21.19 64.59 -29.77
CA PHE A 204 -20.22 64.32 -28.72
C PHE A 204 -20.88 63.60 -27.56
N LEU A 205 -22.06 64.03 -27.09
CA LEU A 205 -22.87 63.32 -26.11
C LEU A 205 -23.37 61.96 -26.63
N GLN A 206 -23.78 61.87 -27.91
CA GLN A 206 -24.08 60.56 -28.54
C GLN A 206 -22.85 59.65 -28.61
N PHE A 207 -21.67 60.20 -28.90
CA PHE A 207 -20.40 59.46 -28.93
C PHE A 207 -19.98 59.02 -27.51
N GLU A 208 -20.06 59.89 -26.52
CA GLU A 208 -19.78 59.63 -25.11
C GLU A 208 -20.72 58.54 -24.57
N HIS A 209 -22.03 58.67 -24.74
CA HIS A 209 -22.99 57.61 -24.39
C HIS A 209 -22.71 56.31 -25.17
N THR A 210 -22.30 56.39 -26.44
CA THR A 210 -21.93 55.20 -27.21
C THR A 210 -20.68 54.54 -26.64
N VAL A 211 -19.63 55.30 -26.33
CA VAL A 211 -18.38 54.81 -25.71
C VAL A 211 -18.63 54.23 -24.32
N ILE A 212 -19.47 54.86 -23.49
CA ILE A 212 -19.87 54.36 -22.17
C ILE A 212 -20.63 53.03 -22.32
N ASN A 213 -21.65 52.98 -23.18
CA ASN A 213 -22.43 51.75 -23.42
C ASN A 213 -21.57 50.62 -24.01
N MET A 214 -20.66 50.93 -24.94
CA MET A 214 -19.69 49.99 -25.48
C MET A 214 -18.71 49.47 -24.41
N SER A 215 -18.27 50.35 -23.51
CA SER A 215 -17.34 50.01 -22.43
C SER A 215 -18.00 49.15 -21.36
N ASP A 216 -19.23 49.46 -20.94
CA ASP A 216 -20.02 48.61 -20.03
C ASP A 216 -20.25 47.23 -20.64
N VAL A 217 -20.68 47.15 -21.91
CA VAL A 217 -20.83 45.86 -22.60
C VAL A 217 -19.52 45.08 -22.63
N LEU A 218 -18.38 45.72 -22.93
CA LEU A 218 -17.07 45.06 -22.92
C LEU A 218 -16.68 44.57 -21.52
N ILE A 219 -16.79 45.43 -20.50
CA ILE A 219 -16.49 45.11 -19.10
C ILE A 219 -17.37 43.97 -18.60
N GLN A 220 -18.66 43.97 -18.93
CA GLN A 220 -19.56 42.87 -18.61
C GLN A 220 -19.17 41.56 -19.31
N GLN A 221 -18.75 41.59 -20.58
CA GLN A 221 -18.28 40.40 -21.28
C GLN A 221 -16.97 39.87 -20.68
N VAL A 222 -16.00 40.74 -20.38
CA VAL A 222 -14.74 40.40 -19.71
C VAL A 222 -15.00 39.82 -18.31
N ASN A 223 -15.91 40.40 -17.52
CA ASN A 223 -16.27 39.86 -16.21
C ASN A 223 -16.97 38.49 -16.31
N LYS A 224 -17.90 38.32 -17.27
CA LYS A 224 -18.56 37.02 -17.52
C LYS A 224 -17.55 35.95 -17.99
N ALA A 225 -16.61 36.32 -18.86
CA ALA A 225 -15.50 35.49 -19.30
C ALA A 225 -14.60 35.06 -18.12
N ASN A 226 -14.11 36.01 -17.32
CA ASN A 226 -13.26 35.75 -16.16
C ASN A 226 -13.94 34.88 -15.09
N ILE A 227 -15.25 35.06 -14.87
CA ILE A 227 -16.04 34.20 -13.98
C ILE A 227 -16.16 32.77 -14.53
N LEU A 228 -16.36 32.60 -15.85
CA LEU A 228 -16.41 31.28 -16.49
C LEU A 228 -15.03 30.59 -16.43
N ARG A 229 -13.96 31.29 -16.84
CA ARG A 229 -12.55 30.88 -16.71
C ARG A 229 -12.19 30.44 -15.29
N SER A 230 -12.57 31.23 -14.27
CA SER A 230 -12.33 30.87 -12.87
C SER A 230 -13.10 29.60 -12.45
N ARG A 231 -14.31 29.36 -12.98
CA ARG A 231 -15.08 28.13 -12.74
C ARG A 231 -14.48 26.92 -13.47
N LEU A 232 -13.97 27.09 -14.69
CA LEU A 232 -13.32 26.01 -15.45
C LEU A 232 -12.03 25.55 -14.76
N ASN A 233 -11.16 26.49 -14.36
CA ASN A 233 -9.94 26.17 -13.62
C ASN A 233 -10.25 25.52 -12.24
N LYS A 234 -11.31 25.96 -11.54
CA LYS A 234 -11.76 25.30 -10.29
C LYS A 234 -12.33 23.90 -10.53
N PHE A 235 -13.04 23.67 -11.63
CA PHE A 235 -13.51 22.35 -12.04
C PHE A 235 -12.35 21.43 -12.41
N GLU A 236 -11.36 21.91 -13.17
CA GLU A 236 -10.17 21.14 -13.52
C GLU A 236 -9.36 20.74 -12.28
N ASN A 237 -9.05 21.67 -11.38
CA ASN A 237 -8.39 21.39 -10.11
C ASN A 237 -9.19 20.40 -9.24
N SER A 238 -10.52 20.38 -9.36
CA SER A 238 -11.40 19.42 -8.67
C SER A 238 -11.37 18.03 -9.30
N ILE A 239 -11.15 17.92 -10.61
CA ILE A 239 -10.93 16.63 -11.28
C ILE A 239 -9.51 16.11 -11.03
N GLN A 240 -8.50 16.98 -10.99
CA GLN A 240 -7.15 16.61 -10.54
C GLN A 240 -7.17 16.09 -9.10
N SER A 241 -7.89 16.78 -8.20
CA SER A 241 -8.11 16.33 -6.81
C SER A 241 -8.83 14.98 -6.74
N LEU A 242 -9.84 14.77 -7.58
CA LEU A 242 -10.57 13.49 -7.66
C LEU A 242 -9.64 12.34 -8.05
N VAL A 243 -8.74 12.57 -9.02
CA VAL A 243 -7.73 11.59 -9.44
C VAL A 243 -6.66 11.37 -8.37
N SER A 244 -6.33 12.38 -7.56
CA SER A 244 -5.49 12.21 -6.36
C SER A 244 -6.27 11.69 -5.14
N GLY A 245 -7.44 11.07 -5.32
CA GLY A 245 -8.19 10.41 -4.24
C GLY A 245 -8.96 11.34 -3.30
N LYS A 246 -9.26 12.59 -3.68
CA LYS A 246 -9.99 13.57 -2.83
C LYS A 246 -11.19 14.19 -3.53
N ILE A 247 -12.37 14.10 -2.92
CA ILE A 247 -13.58 14.80 -3.40
C ILE A 247 -13.52 16.26 -2.95
N THR A 248 -13.81 17.20 -3.85
CA THR A 248 -13.91 18.63 -3.49
C THR A 248 -15.36 19.10 -3.35
N PRO A 249 -15.64 20.10 -2.49
CA PRO A 249 -16.94 20.78 -2.41
C PRO A 249 -17.42 21.47 -3.70
N HIS A 250 -16.56 21.57 -4.73
CA HIS A 250 -16.88 22.15 -6.03
C HIS A 250 -17.34 21.08 -7.05
N LEU A 251 -16.92 19.82 -6.88
CA LEU A 251 -17.43 18.70 -7.66
C LEU A 251 -18.77 18.16 -7.11
N ILE A 252 -18.88 18.07 -5.78
CA ILE A 252 -20.13 17.76 -5.07
C ILE A 252 -20.34 18.81 -3.98
N SER A 253 -21.41 19.61 -4.06
CA SER A 253 -21.64 20.67 -3.08
C SER A 253 -21.99 20.13 -1.69
N ARG A 254 -21.61 20.88 -0.62
CA ARG A 254 -21.90 20.48 0.78
C ARG A 254 -23.40 20.29 1.02
N SER A 255 -24.26 21.11 0.41
CA SER A 255 -25.72 20.99 0.54
C SER A 255 -26.30 19.80 -0.23
N THR A 256 -25.77 19.49 -1.43
CA THR A 256 -26.11 18.26 -2.16
C THR A 256 -25.78 17.02 -1.32
N LEU A 257 -24.57 16.98 -0.75
CA LEU A 257 -24.10 15.86 0.06
C LEU A 257 -24.89 15.71 1.36
N LEU A 258 -25.20 16.82 2.05
CA LEU A 258 -26.06 16.82 3.24
C LEU A 258 -27.47 16.31 2.94
N SER A 259 -28.08 16.73 1.83
CA SER A 259 -29.40 16.25 1.41
C SER A 259 -29.39 14.75 1.12
N ILE A 260 -28.33 14.23 0.50
CA ILE A 260 -28.16 12.79 0.23
C ILE A 260 -27.98 12.01 1.54
N ILE A 261 -27.17 12.50 2.49
CA ILE A 261 -27.03 11.91 3.83
C ILE A 261 -28.39 11.83 4.55
N GLN A 262 -29.20 12.89 4.50
CA GLN A 262 -30.54 12.93 5.07
C GLN A 262 -31.49 11.94 4.37
N GLN A 263 -31.45 11.84 3.04
CA GLN A 263 -32.24 10.88 2.26
C GLN A 263 -31.84 9.43 2.58
N ILE A 264 -30.55 9.13 2.65
CA ILE A 264 -30.04 7.80 3.05
C ILE A 264 -30.51 7.47 4.46
N THR A 265 -30.34 8.38 5.43
CA THR A 265 -30.81 8.20 6.81
C THR A 265 -32.32 7.94 6.88
N LYS A 266 -33.13 8.67 6.10
CA LYS A 266 -34.58 8.48 6.02
C LYS A 266 -34.95 7.11 5.43
N THR A 267 -34.23 6.66 4.40
CA THR A 267 -34.44 5.36 3.75
C THR A 267 -34.02 4.20 4.65
N LEU A 268 -32.86 4.29 5.31
CA LEU A 268 -32.40 3.31 6.30
C LEU A 268 -33.43 3.17 7.43
N ARG A 269 -33.86 4.28 8.05
CA ARG A 269 -34.89 4.25 9.10
C ARG A 269 -36.22 3.63 8.67
N LYS A 270 -36.60 3.71 7.38
CA LYS A 270 -37.84 3.14 6.86
C LYS A 270 -37.73 1.66 6.46
N SER A 271 -36.61 1.24 5.88
CA SER A 271 -36.48 -0.05 5.19
C SER A 271 -35.41 -0.99 5.77
N TYR A 272 -34.52 -0.46 6.60
CA TYR A 272 -33.34 -1.15 7.14
C TYR A 272 -33.02 -0.63 8.55
N SER A 273 -34.02 -0.65 9.45
CA SER A 273 -34.00 0.09 10.73
C SER A 273 -32.91 -0.35 11.72
N GLN A 274 -32.29 -1.51 11.50
CA GLN A 274 -31.11 -1.99 12.19
C GLN A 274 -29.80 -1.31 11.77
N PHE A 275 -29.77 -0.61 10.62
CA PHE A 275 -28.57 0.06 10.09
C PHE A 275 -28.69 1.58 10.18
N GLN A 276 -27.55 2.24 10.44
CA GLN A 276 -27.41 3.70 10.37
C GLN A 276 -26.11 4.12 9.67
N LEU A 277 -26.07 5.36 9.18
CA LEU A 277 -24.83 5.99 8.73
C LEU A 277 -23.92 6.22 9.95
N THR A 278 -22.64 5.94 9.75
CA THR A 278 -21.55 6.23 10.70
C THR A 278 -21.36 7.75 10.86
N HIS A 279 -21.09 8.45 9.76
CA HIS A 279 -20.86 9.90 9.75
C HIS A 279 -21.96 10.65 9.01
N THR A 280 -22.45 11.74 9.61
CA THR A 280 -23.54 12.59 9.05
C THR A 280 -23.11 14.00 8.65
N ASP A 281 -21.88 14.44 8.97
CA ASP A 281 -21.32 15.68 8.40
C ASP A 281 -20.68 15.39 7.02
N PRO A 282 -21.07 16.11 5.95
CA PRO A 282 -20.34 16.17 4.69
C PRO A 282 -18.80 16.28 4.79
N SER A 283 -18.24 16.93 5.81
CA SER A 283 -16.78 17.16 5.92
C SER A 283 -15.97 15.86 5.88
N TYR A 284 -16.43 14.83 6.61
CA TYR A 284 -15.81 13.49 6.64
C TYR A 284 -15.64 12.89 5.23
N TYR A 285 -16.62 13.10 4.35
CA TYR A 285 -16.63 12.54 3.00
C TYR A 285 -15.72 13.28 2.02
N PHE A 286 -15.29 14.51 2.33
CA PHE A 286 -14.29 15.25 1.57
C PHE A 286 -12.85 14.92 2.02
N SER A 287 -12.64 14.51 3.28
CA SER A 287 -11.33 14.12 3.82
C SER A 287 -11.03 12.62 3.73
N HIS A 288 -11.99 11.78 4.11
CA HIS A 288 -11.83 10.33 4.34
C HIS A 288 -12.80 9.47 3.51
N GLY A 289 -13.62 10.08 2.66
CA GLY A 289 -14.62 9.38 1.85
C GLY A 289 -13.99 8.40 0.85
N LYS A 290 -14.38 7.12 0.91
CA LYS A 290 -14.02 6.10 -0.10
C LYS A 290 -14.94 6.23 -1.31
N PHE A 291 -14.39 6.27 -2.52
CA PHE A 291 -15.17 6.41 -3.75
C PHE A 291 -14.52 5.74 -4.97
N VAL A 292 -15.31 5.50 -6.01
CA VAL A 292 -14.84 5.09 -7.34
C VAL A 292 -15.45 5.98 -8.41
N TYR A 293 -14.72 6.23 -9.50
CA TYR A 293 -15.16 7.11 -10.58
C TYR A 293 -14.86 6.54 -11.97
N ALA A 294 -15.72 6.88 -12.94
CA ALA A 294 -15.49 6.61 -14.35
C ALA A 294 -16.20 7.64 -15.24
N ARG A 295 -15.66 7.91 -16.42
CA ARG A 295 -16.29 8.75 -17.43
C ARG A 295 -17.03 7.89 -18.44
N ASN A 296 -18.26 8.24 -18.78
CA ASN A 296 -18.94 7.70 -19.95
C ASN A 296 -19.31 8.85 -20.90
N PHE A 297 -18.70 8.89 -22.09
CA PHE A 297 -18.87 9.95 -23.09
C PHE A 297 -18.65 11.36 -22.51
N SER A 298 -19.73 12.12 -22.33
CA SER A 298 -19.77 13.49 -21.79
C SER A 298 -20.36 13.56 -20.37
N SER A 299 -20.09 12.57 -19.54
CA SER A 299 -20.51 12.55 -18.13
C SER A 299 -19.51 11.78 -17.27
N ILE A 300 -19.26 12.28 -16.07
CA ILE A 300 -18.50 11.58 -15.03
C ILE A 300 -19.52 10.98 -14.07
N TYR A 301 -19.30 9.72 -13.71
CA TYR A 301 -20.04 9.00 -12.69
C TYR A 301 -19.12 8.79 -11.51
N LEU A 302 -19.54 9.25 -10.33
CA LEU A 302 -18.77 9.21 -9.09
C LEU A 302 -19.61 8.47 -8.04
N THR A 303 -19.23 7.24 -7.74
CA THR A 303 -19.89 6.41 -6.73
C THR A 303 -19.16 6.55 -5.40
N VAL A 304 -19.77 7.26 -4.45
CA VAL A 304 -19.27 7.43 -3.09
C VAL A 304 -19.82 6.32 -2.20
N LYS A 305 -18.96 5.72 -1.39
CA LYS A 305 -19.32 4.71 -0.39
C LYS A 305 -19.60 5.42 0.94
N PHE A 306 -20.82 5.26 1.46
CA PHE A 306 -21.23 5.80 2.75
C PHE A 306 -21.23 4.67 3.79
N PRO A 307 -20.34 4.67 4.80
CA PRO A 307 -20.19 3.54 5.71
C PRO A 307 -21.40 3.40 6.63
N LEU A 308 -21.92 2.17 6.70
CA LEU A 308 -23.05 1.77 7.52
C LEU A 308 -22.57 0.94 8.71
N THR A 309 -23.17 1.16 9.87
CA THR A 309 -23.01 0.31 11.04
C THR A 309 -24.36 -0.22 11.51
N ALA A 310 -24.37 -1.43 12.08
CA ALA A 310 -25.51 -1.99 12.79
C ALA A 310 -25.58 -1.53 14.26
N HIS A 311 -24.50 -0.93 14.78
CA HIS A 311 -24.41 -0.50 16.17
C HIS A 311 -24.99 0.91 16.33
N LYS A 312 -26.03 1.04 17.15
CA LYS A 312 -26.73 2.32 17.42
C LYS A 312 -25.84 3.37 18.13
N ARG A 313 -24.76 2.92 18.75
CA ARG A 313 -23.75 3.69 19.51
C ARG A 313 -22.38 3.04 19.24
N PRO A 314 -21.25 3.78 19.31
CA PRO A 314 -19.92 3.18 19.30
C PRO A 314 -19.73 2.22 20.49
N LEU A 315 -18.73 1.35 20.36
CA LEU A 315 -18.17 0.60 21.48
C LEU A 315 -17.10 1.49 22.14
N THR A 316 -16.95 1.43 23.46
CA THR A 316 -15.84 2.13 24.12
C THR A 316 -14.62 1.22 24.10
N LEU A 317 -13.51 1.71 23.54
CA LEU A 317 -12.25 0.99 23.39
C LEU A 317 -11.32 1.30 24.57
N TYR A 318 -10.87 0.24 25.24
CA TYR A 318 -9.84 0.28 26.25
C TYR A 318 -8.55 -0.35 25.72
N LYS A 319 -7.43 0.32 25.93
CA LYS A 319 -6.11 -0.28 25.82
C LYS A 319 -5.85 -1.11 27.07
N VAL A 320 -5.47 -2.37 26.91
CA VAL A 320 -5.22 -3.30 28.01
C VAL A 320 -3.71 -3.32 28.29
N ILE A 321 -3.32 -3.05 29.53
CA ILE A 321 -1.92 -2.97 29.93
C ILE A 321 -1.68 -4.01 31.04
N SER A 322 -0.83 -5.00 30.77
CA SER A 322 -0.41 -5.99 31.79
C SER A 322 0.92 -5.61 32.43
N LEU A 323 0.91 -5.48 33.75
CA LEU A 323 2.02 -5.09 34.60
C LEU A 323 2.43 -6.24 35.53
N PRO A 324 3.71 -6.33 35.92
CA PRO A 324 4.14 -7.28 36.94
C PRO A 324 3.62 -6.85 38.34
N VAL A 325 3.16 -7.79 39.15
CA VAL A 325 2.79 -7.57 40.56
C VAL A 325 3.81 -8.29 41.46
N PRO A 326 4.55 -7.62 42.35
CA PRO A 326 5.60 -8.26 43.15
C PRO A 326 5.09 -9.34 44.10
N LEU A 327 5.92 -10.33 44.44
CA LEU A 327 5.54 -11.43 45.35
C LEU A 327 5.70 -11.09 46.85
N LYS A 328 6.64 -10.19 47.18
CA LYS A 328 6.91 -9.69 48.54
C LYS A 328 7.29 -8.21 48.46
N GLU A 329 6.80 -7.39 49.38
CA GLU A 329 7.16 -5.95 49.44
C GLU A 329 8.52 -5.70 50.12
N ASN A 330 8.94 -6.55 51.07
CA ASN A 330 9.99 -6.21 52.03
C ASN A 330 11.29 -7.03 51.88
N SER A 331 11.64 -7.45 50.67
CA SER A 331 12.81 -8.32 50.42
C SER A 331 13.91 -7.61 49.62
N SER A 332 15.13 -7.60 50.16
CA SER A 332 16.32 -7.08 49.46
C SER A 332 16.86 -8.01 48.36
N SER A 333 16.40 -9.27 48.35
CA SER A 333 16.68 -10.26 47.33
C SER A 333 15.87 -10.00 46.05
N ALA A 334 16.43 -10.40 44.89
CA ALA A 334 15.72 -10.94 43.73
C ALA A 334 14.20 -10.63 43.66
N MET A 335 13.82 -9.46 43.15
CA MET A 335 12.42 -9.01 43.20
C MET A 335 11.57 -9.72 42.13
N HIS A 336 11.05 -10.89 42.50
CA HIS A 336 10.16 -11.74 41.73
C HIS A 336 8.72 -11.19 41.67
N ALA A 337 7.99 -11.48 40.61
CA ALA A 337 6.61 -11.01 40.38
C ALA A 337 5.70 -12.08 39.77
N THR A 338 4.38 -11.86 39.85
CA THR A 338 3.38 -12.45 38.94
C THR A 338 3.12 -11.50 37.78
N GLN A 339 2.67 -12.02 36.64
CA GLN A 339 2.11 -11.21 35.54
C GLN A 339 1.09 -12.06 34.78
N LEU A 340 0.09 -11.44 34.16
CA LEU A 340 -0.85 -12.19 33.32
C LEU A 340 -0.20 -12.73 32.05
N LEU A 341 -0.79 -13.80 31.53
CA LEU A 341 -0.56 -14.29 30.17
C LEU A 341 -1.73 -13.94 29.27
N SER A 342 -1.44 -13.86 27.96
CA SER A 342 -2.44 -13.93 26.88
C SER A 342 -3.60 -12.93 26.93
N LEU A 343 -3.38 -11.72 27.48
CA LEU A 343 -4.30 -10.60 27.25
C LEU A 343 -4.22 -10.12 25.80
N PRO A 344 -5.34 -9.60 25.23
CA PRO A 344 -5.28 -8.80 24.01
C PRO A 344 -4.62 -7.45 24.28
N ASP A 345 -4.15 -6.76 23.24
CA ASP A 345 -3.66 -5.38 23.36
C ASP A 345 -4.80 -4.39 23.68
N TYR A 346 -6.00 -4.70 23.19
CA TYR A 346 -7.18 -3.86 23.24
C TYR A 346 -8.45 -4.65 23.57
N PHE A 347 -9.41 -3.99 24.21
CA PHE A 347 -10.70 -4.54 24.62
C PHE A 347 -11.80 -3.51 24.33
N ALA A 348 -12.76 -3.85 23.47
CA ALA A 348 -13.89 -2.99 23.17
C ALA A 348 -15.17 -3.56 23.80
N ILE A 349 -16.00 -2.70 24.41
CA ILE A 349 -17.25 -3.09 25.06
C ILE A 349 -18.40 -2.17 24.64
N THR A 350 -19.61 -2.71 24.47
CA THR A 350 -20.78 -1.89 24.14
C THR A 350 -21.14 -0.99 25.34
N LYS A 351 -21.65 0.22 25.07
CA LYS A 351 -22.01 1.21 26.12
C LYS A 351 -23.10 0.75 27.11
N HIS A 352 -23.76 -0.37 26.83
CA HIS A 352 -24.74 -0.99 27.71
C HIS A 352 -24.16 -2.18 28.51
N HIS A 353 -22.91 -2.56 28.24
CA HIS A 353 -22.21 -3.72 28.81
C HIS A 353 -22.85 -5.08 28.46
N ASP A 354 -23.62 -5.17 27.38
CA ASP A 354 -24.23 -6.43 26.93
C ASP A 354 -23.22 -7.37 26.24
N HIS A 355 -22.27 -6.79 25.51
CA HIS A 355 -21.31 -7.51 24.64
C HIS A 355 -19.95 -6.83 24.61
N PHE A 356 -18.89 -7.61 24.43
CA PHE A 356 -17.49 -7.18 24.34
C PHE A 356 -16.75 -7.88 23.18
N VAL A 357 -15.54 -7.42 22.86
CA VAL A 357 -14.63 -8.10 21.94
C VAL A 357 -13.15 -7.77 22.26
N PRO A 358 -12.26 -8.79 22.35
CA PRO A 358 -10.81 -8.58 22.39
C PRO A 358 -10.28 -8.23 20.99
N ILE A 359 -9.31 -7.32 20.91
CA ILE A 359 -8.76 -6.79 19.65
C ILE A 359 -7.23 -6.78 19.72
N ALA A 360 -6.55 -7.19 18.66
CA ALA A 360 -5.09 -7.08 18.56
C ALA A 360 -4.69 -5.69 18.00
N ALA A 361 -3.53 -5.17 18.42
CA ALA A 361 -3.06 -3.87 17.94
C ALA A 361 -2.90 -3.81 16.41
N THR A 362 -2.61 -4.95 15.77
CA THR A 362 -2.52 -5.12 14.30
C THR A 362 -3.82 -4.84 13.56
N ASP A 363 -4.97 -5.13 14.18
CA ASP A 363 -6.28 -5.00 13.53
C ASP A 363 -6.67 -3.52 13.39
N LEU A 364 -6.26 -2.70 14.37
CA LEU A 364 -6.54 -1.27 14.41
C LEU A 364 -5.69 -0.44 13.42
N VAL A 365 -4.54 -0.96 12.96
CA VAL A 365 -3.59 -0.24 12.07
C VAL A 365 -4.26 0.28 10.79
N ASN A 366 -5.28 -0.41 10.27
CA ASN A 366 -5.97 -0.06 9.03
C ASN A 366 -7.23 0.80 9.25
N CYS A 367 -7.53 1.21 10.49
CA CYS A 367 -8.70 2.01 10.83
C CYS A 367 -8.44 3.51 10.69
N VAL A 368 -9.48 4.28 10.36
CA VAL A 368 -9.40 5.75 10.32
C VAL A 368 -9.47 6.27 11.75
N HIS A 369 -8.44 6.99 12.18
CA HIS A 369 -8.35 7.57 13.52
C HIS A 369 -8.71 9.06 13.44
N ASP A 370 -9.91 9.41 13.92
CA ASP A 370 -10.42 10.78 14.05
C ASP A 370 -10.88 10.97 15.51
N THR A 371 -11.94 11.72 15.79
CA THR A 371 -12.61 11.75 17.11
C THR A 371 -13.15 10.39 17.56
N GLU A 372 -13.37 9.47 16.61
CA GLU A 372 -13.75 8.07 16.82
C GLU A 372 -12.84 7.22 15.91
N ILE A 373 -12.59 5.96 16.28
CA ILE A 373 -11.83 5.01 15.46
C ILE A 373 -12.82 4.26 14.57
N LEU A 374 -12.73 4.44 13.24
CA LEU A 374 -13.59 3.78 12.27
C LEU A 374 -12.86 2.61 11.58
N CYS A 375 -13.32 1.39 11.84
CA CYS A 375 -12.73 0.17 11.28
C CYS A 375 -13.60 -0.45 10.17
N ASP A 376 -12.98 -0.74 9.02
CA ASP A 376 -13.60 -1.34 7.82
C ASP A 376 -13.77 -2.86 7.95
N MET A 377 -14.23 -3.33 9.11
CA MET A 377 -14.32 -4.74 9.46
C MET A 377 -15.51 -5.01 10.39
N ASN A 378 -16.08 -6.21 10.31
CA ASN A 378 -16.98 -6.73 11.33
C ASN A 378 -16.18 -7.67 12.23
N LEU A 379 -16.09 -7.34 13.52
CA LEU A 379 -15.65 -8.26 14.55
C LEU A 379 -16.89 -8.95 15.19
N PRO A 380 -16.83 -10.26 15.48
CA PRO A 380 -17.89 -10.91 16.25
C PRO A 380 -17.83 -10.41 17.71
N LEU A 381 -18.95 -9.96 18.25
CA LEU A 381 -19.04 -9.54 19.65
C LEU A 381 -19.49 -10.71 20.53
N THR A 382 -18.77 -10.96 21.62
CA THR A 382 -19.09 -11.98 22.62
C THR A 382 -20.04 -11.38 23.66
N PRO A 383 -21.16 -12.04 24.01
CA PRO A 383 -22.03 -11.56 25.09
C PRO A 383 -21.34 -11.71 26.45
N ILE A 384 -21.56 -10.78 27.38
CA ILE A 384 -20.91 -10.81 28.72
C ILE A 384 -21.24 -12.04 29.57
N THR A 385 -22.26 -12.82 29.18
CA THR A 385 -22.63 -14.10 29.80
C THR A 385 -21.66 -15.23 29.48
N ILE A 386 -20.75 -15.04 28.52
CA ILE A 386 -19.63 -15.94 28.22
C ILE A 386 -18.34 -15.29 28.76
N PRO A 387 -17.94 -15.58 30.01
CA PRO A 387 -16.76 -14.97 30.60
C PRO A 387 -15.47 -15.55 30.00
N ASP A 388 -14.62 -14.66 29.51
CA ASP A 388 -13.19 -14.91 29.31
C ASP A 388 -12.38 -14.25 30.44
N CYS A 389 -11.04 -14.39 30.41
CA CYS A 389 -10.17 -13.72 31.37
C CYS A 389 -10.29 -12.18 31.32
N THR A 390 -10.40 -11.60 30.13
CA THR A 390 -10.44 -10.14 29.92
C THR A 390 -11.70 -9.53 30.55
N MET A 391 -12.86 -10.14 30.30
CA MET A 391 -14.16 -9.73 30.84
C MET A 391 -14.27 -10.02 32.35
N ALA A 392 -13.68 -11.12 32.83
CA ALA A 392 -13.60 -11.42 34.27
C ALA A 392 -12.80 -10.34 35.03
N LEU A 393 -11.66 -9.90 34.48
CA LEU A 393 -10.87 -8.78 35.01
C LEU A 393 -11.64 -7.46 34.96
N PHE A 394 -12.26 -7.14 33.82
CA PHE A 394 -13.02 -5.90 33.64
C PHE A 394 -14.17 -5.81 34.67
N SER A 395 -14.98 -6.87 34.78
CA SER A 395 -16.07 -7.01 35.76
C SER A 395 -15.61 -7.22 37.21
N ASN A 396 -14.29 -7.32 37.46
CA ASN A 396 -13.71 -7.55 38.79
C ASN A 396 -14.15 -8.88 39.45
N ASN A 397 -14.58 -9.87 38.65
CA ASN A 397 -15.12 -11.13 39.14
C ASN A 397 -13.99 -12.08 39.55
N ARG A 398 -13.58 -11.96 40.82
CA ARG A 398 -12.50 -12.70 41.49
C ARG A 398 -12.45 -14.20 41.14
N ASP A 399 -13.60 -14.87 41.17
CA ASP A 399 -13.70 -16.32 41.08
C ASP A 399 -13.63 -16.77 39.60
N GLN A 400 -14.15 -15.96 38.68
CA GLN A 400 -13.93 -16.13 37.24
C GLN A 400 -12.47 -15.83 36.84
N ILE A 401 -11.82 -14.82 37.44
CA ILE A 401 -10.39 -14.52 37.21
C ILE A 401 -9.53 -15.74 37.59
N LYS A 402 -9.74 -16.31 38.79
CA LYS A 402 -9.07 -17.53 39.28
C LYS A 402 -9.32 -18.77 38.41
N LYS A 403 -10.42 -18.79 37.64
CA LYS A 403 -10.80 -19.89 36.73
C LYS A 403 -10.25 -19.73 35.31
N TYR A 404 -10.23 -18.52 34.76
CA TYR A 404 -9.98 -18.27 33.34
C TYR A 404 -8.65 -17.55 33.04
N CYS A 405 -8.02 -16.90 34.02
CA CYS A 405 -6.76 -16.18 33.82
C CYS A 405 -5.54 -16.99 34.26
N ASP A 406 -4.62 -17.23 33.33
CA ASP A 406 -3.31 -17.80 33.65
C ASP A 406 -2.31 -16.70 34.05
N PHE A 407 -1.77 -16.83 35.26
CA PHE A 407 -0.67 -15.99 35.75
C PHE A 407 0.65 -16.73 35.55
N ARG A 408 1.63 -16.05 34.94
CA ARG A 408 3.04 -16.49 34.99
C ARG A 408 3.74 -15.93 36.23
N TYR A 409 4.62 -16.73 36.79
CA TYR A 409 5.72 -16.27 37.63
C TYR A 409 6.81 -15.65 36.76
N VAL A 410 7.41 -14.53 37.19
CA VAL A 410 8.53 -13.88 36.49
C VAL A 410 9.64 -13.55 37.49
N PRO A 411 10.84 -14.15 37.36
CA PRO A 411 11.95 -13.85 38.24
C PRO A 411 12.60 -12.50 37.90
N ASN A 412 13.12 -11.81 38.92
CA ASN A 412 14.06 -10.69 38.82
C ASN A 412 13.63 -9.49 37.93
N LEU A 413 12.34 -9.36 37.62
CA LEU A 413 11.86 -8.43 36.58
C LEU A 413 11.76 -6.97 37.07
N VAL A 414 11.55 -6.74 38.36
CA VAL A 414 11.07 -5.45 38.89
C VAL A 414 12.19 -4.42 39.04
N LYS A 415 12.58 -3.84 37.91
CA LYS A 415 13.36 -2.59 37.83
C LYS A 415 12.53 -1.41 38.38
N SER A 416 13.22 -0.39 38.87
CA SER A 416 12.61 0.85 39.34
C SER A 416 11.77 1.52 38.24
N ASN A 417 10.51 1.85 38.51
CA ASN A 417 9.60 2.44 37.52
C ASN A 417 8.50 3.31 38.15
N ILE A 418 7.94 4.25 37.37
CA ILE A 418 6.77 5.07 37.71
C ILE A 418 5.81 4.99 36.52
N ILE A 419 4.59 4.48 36.74
CA ILE A 419 3.58 4.27 35.69
C ILE A 419 2.34 5.11 35.99
N GLU A 420 1.86 5.90 35.03
CA GLU A 420 0.64 6.69 35.18
C GLU A 420 -0.60 5.77 35.19
N LEU A 421 -1.40 5.85 36.26
CA LEU A 421 -2.67 5.13 36.40
C LEU A 421 -3.86 6.03 36.06
N SER A 422 -3.76 7.30 36.43
CA SER A 422 -4.68 8.38 36.10
C SER A 422 -3.93 9.72 36.15
N PRO A 423 -4.51 10.84 35.69
CA PRO A 423 -3.85 12.15 35.73
C PRO A 423 -3.47 12.69 37.12
N THR A 424 -3.86 12.00 38.19
CA THR A 424 -3.50 12.33 39.58
C THR A 424 -2.98 11.11 40.39
N SER A 425 -2.77 9.95 39.77
CA SER A 425 -2.23 8.78 40.48
C SER A 425 -1.22 7.99 39.65
N VAL A 426 -0.14 7.57 40.30
CA VAL A 426 0.95 6.80 39.69
C VAL A 426 1.26 5.54 40.51
N LEU A 427 1.59 4.46 39.83
CA LEU A 427 2.10 3.21 40.41
C LEU A 427 3.62 3.25 40.44
N VAL A 428 4.19 3.10 41.63
CA VAL A 428 5.63 3.14 41.88
C VAL A 428 6.15 1.73 42.15
N TYR A 429 7.22 1.38 41.46
CA TYR A 429 7.94 0.11 41.59
C TYR A 429 9.35 0.35 42.09
N ASN A 430 9.73 -0.30 43.20
CA ASN A 430 11.11 -0.47 43.65
C ASN A 430 11.93 0.84 43.67
N ILE A 431 11.39 1.89 44.30
CA ILE A 431 12.07 3.20 44.46
C ILE A 431 12.24 3.49 45.95
N LYS A 432 13.46 3.83 46.38
CA LYS A 432 13.78 4.10 47.80
C LYS A 432 13.34 5.50 48.26
N ASN A 433 13.67 6.52 47.48
CA ASN A 433 13.36 7.92 47.75
C ASN A 433 12.63 8.51 46.55
N LEU A 434 11.64 9.35 46.82
CA LEU A 434 10.98 10.17 45.80
C LEU A 434 11.05 11.63 46.21
N VAL A 435 11.16 12.52 45.23
CA VAL A 435 11.14 13.97 45.43
C VAL A 435 9.87 14.50 44.79
N LEU A 436 8.94 14.93 45.65
CA LEU A 436 7.71 15.62 45.27
C LEU A 436 8.03 17.12 45.18
N ASN A 437 7.95 17.70 44.00
CA ASN A 437 8.26 19.10 43.75
C ASN A 437 6.98 19.83 43.34
N CYS A 438 6.44 20.64 44.26
CA CYS A 438 5.22 21.44 44.13
C CYS A 438 5.56 22.94 44.11
N PRO A 439 4.68 23.82 43.60
CA PRO A 439 4.96 25.26 43.50
C PRO A 439 5.29 25.99 44.81
N SER A 440 4.96 25.41 45.96
CA SER A 440 5.16 26.00 47.30
C SER A 440 6.13 25.22 48.20
N GLU A 441 6.46 23.97 47.86
CA GLU A 441 7.28 23.07 48.68
C GLU A 441 7.95 22.01 47.79
N GLN A 442 9.24 21.77 48.00
CA GLN A 442 9.93 20.59 47.49
C GLN A 442 10.22 19.65 48.67
N LYS A 443 9.69 18.43 48.61
CA LYS A 443 9.70 17.47 49.71
C LYS A 443 10.29 16.13 49.26
N VAL A 444 11.33 15.67 49.96
CA VAL A 444 11.78 14.27 49.86
C VAL A 444 10.82 13.42 50.70
N ILE A 445 10.28 12.38 50.09
CA ILE A 445 9.34 11.43 50.69
C ILE A 445 9.91 10.00 50.55
N PRO A 446 9.66 9.11 51.53
CA PRO A 446 10.04 7.71 51.40
C PRO A 446 9.25 7.06 50.25
N GLY A 447 9.95 6.36 49.37
CA GLY A 447 9.37 5.60 48.28
C GLY A 447 8.71 4.30 48.76
N CYS A 448 8.65 3.31 47.87
CA CYS A 448 8.05 2.01 48.13
C CYS A 448 8.52 0.96 47.11
N HIS A 449 8.36 -0.31 47.47
CA HIS A 449 8.59 -1.42 46.55
C HIS A 449 7.40 -1.64 45.60
N PHE A 450 6.17 -1.48 46.09
CA PHE A 450 4.95 -1.50 45.27
C PHE A 450 3.86 -0.65 45.92
N CYS A 451 3.59 0.55 45.40
CA CYS A 451 2.51 1.39 45.93
C CYS A 451 1.95 2.37 44.89
N VAL A 452 0.71 2.79 45.12
CA VAL A 452 0.07 3.89 44.40
C VAL A 452 0.29 5.17 45.19
N ILE A 453 0.74 6.22 44.51
CA ILE A 453 0.86 7.58 45.05
C ILE A 453 -0.13 8.48 44.33
N HIS A 454 -0.95 9.19 45.11
CA HIS A 454 -1.76 10.30 44.61
C HIS A 454 -0.89 11.56 44.55
N VAL A 455 -0.67 12.09 43.34
CA VAL A 455 0.16 13.27 43.09
C VAL A 455 -0.76 14.50 43.05
N PRO A 456 -0.57 15.51 43.92
CA PRO A 456 -1.42 16.70 43.92
C PRO A 456 -1.27 17.52 42.62
N CYS A 457 -2.29 18.33 42.32
CA CYS A 457 -2.28 19.26 41.19
C CYS A 457 -1.00 20.14 41.20
N ARG A 458 -0.43 20.40 40.02
CA ARG A 458 0.83 21.17 39.80
C ARG A 458 2.10 20.57 40.42
N CYS A 459 2.01 19.51 41.23
CA CYS A 459 3.20 18.81 41.72
C CYS A 459 3.75 17.86 40.66
N SER A 460 5.07 17.76 40.61
CA SER A 460 5.82 16.74 39.87
C SER A 460 6.42 15.73 40.83
N LEU A 461 6.63 14.49 40.38
CA LEU A 461 7.19 13.42 41.19
C LEU A 461 8.44 12.88 40.51
N SER A 462 9.54 12.74 41.23
CA SER A 462 10.82 12.32 40.66
C SER A 462 11.58 11.35 41.55
N SER A 463 12.50 10.61 40.95
CA SER A 463 13.48 9.74 41.60
C SER A 463 14.85 9.96 40.96
N ASP A 464 15.87 9.25 41.47
CA ASP A 464 17.25 9.30 40.97
C ASP A 464 17.38 9.06 39.43
N THR A 465 16.40 8.40 38.81
CA THR A 465 16.43 8.03 37.38
C THR A 465 15.15 8.32 36.59
N LEU A 466 14.08 8.86 37.20
CA LEU A 466 12.76 9.00 36.57
C LEU A 466 12.07 10.31 36.97
N PHE A 467 11.32 10.90 36.05
CA PHE A 467 10.57 12.14 36.25
C PHE A 467 9.14 12.02 35.71
N PHE A 468 8.15 12.27 36.56
CA PHE A 468 6.73 12.38 36.24
C PHE A 468 6.32 13.85 36.25
N SER A 469 5.95 14.35 35.06
CA SER A 469 5.64 15.76 34.81
C SER A 469 4.40 16.26 35.57
N PRO A 470 4.36 17.53 35.99
CA PRO A 470 3.21 18.06 36.71
C PRO A 470 1.96 18.16 35.82
N ARG A 471 0.80 17.79 36.37
CA ARG A 471 -0.50 17.84 35.67
C ARG A 471 -1.36 19.00 36.18
N LEU A 472 -2.22 19.52 35.29
CA LEU A 472 -3.21 20.58 35.59
C LEU A 472 -4.66 20.06 35.69
N VAL A 473 -4.84 18.76 35.94
CA VAL A 473 -6.16 18.12 36.02
C VAL A 473 -6.76 18.28 37.42
N ASN A 474 -8.06 18.57 37.47
CA ASN A 474 -8.89 18.73 38.69
C ASN A 474 -8.37 19.72 39.75
N CYS A 475 -7.53 20.67 39.33
CA CYS A 475 -6.90 21.73 40.13
C CYS A 475 -7.85 22.73 40.83
N TYR A 476 -9.17 22.59 40.67
CA TYR A 476 -10.15 23.44 41.35
C TYR A 476 -10.41 23.00 42.81
N ASN A 477 -10.15 21.73 43.15
CA ASN A 477 -10.20 21.24 44.52
C ASN A 477 -8.83 21.45 45.18
N SER A 478 -8.72 22.43 46.08
CA SER A 478 -7.47 22.93 46.66
C SER A 478 -6.83 22.04 47.74
N SER A 479 -7.30 20.80 47.93
CA SER A 479 -7.04 19.99 49.13
C SER A 479 -6.69 18.51 48.88
N SER A 480 -6.23 18.13 47.67
CA SER A 480 -5.62 16.81 47.47
C SER A 480 -4.26 16.71 48.20
N THR A 481 -4.31 16.28 49.46
CA THR A 481 -3.12 15.81 50.18
C THR A 481 -2.52 14.62 49.44
N MET A 482 -1.19 14.53 49.39
CA MET A 482 -0.52 13.37 48.83
C MET A 482 -0.83 12.14 49.70
N THR A 483 -1.53 11.17 49.13
CA THR A 483 -1.79 9.88 49.76
C THR A 483 -0.91 8.80 49.13
N ARG A 484 -0.57 7.78 49.93
CA ARG A 484 0.13 6.57 49.48
C ARG A 484 -0.67 5.37 49.95
N VAL A 485 -0.98 4.45 49.04
CA VAL A 485 -1.72 3.22 49.32
C VAL A 485 -1.06 2.03 48.64
N HIS A 486 -1.17 0.86 49.24
CA HIS A 486 -0.47 -0.36 48.88
C HIS A 486 -1.46 -1.35 48.25
N PRO A 487 -1.31 -1.70 46.96
CA PRO A 487 -2.01 -2.83 46.34
C PRO A 487 -1.35 -4.15 46.75
N VAL A 488 -2.05 -5.27 46.55
CA VAL A 488 -1.62 -6.61 46.97
C VAL A 488 -1.61 -7.60 45.80
N ASN A 489 -0.78 -8.63 45.86
CA ASN A 489 -0.75 -9.67 44.83
C ASN A 489 -1.92 -10.66 45.00
N LEU A 490 -3.12 -10.24 44.60
CA LEU A 490 -4.34 -11.04 44.79
C LEU A 490 -4.30 -12.35 43.99
N ALA A 491 -3.62 -12.36 42.84
CA ALA A 491 -3.35 -13.58 42.07
C ALA A 491 -2.55 -14.63 42.87
N LEU A 492 -1.52 -14.18 43.60
CA LEU A 492 -0.74 -15.03 44.50
C LEU A 492 -1.57 -15.47 45.71
N LEU A 493 -2.31 -14.55 46.33
CA LEU A 493 -3.13 -14.84 47.50
C LEU A 493 -4.19 -15.92 47.22
N GLN A 494 -4.81 -15.90 46.03
CA GLN A 494 -5.83 -16.87 45.60
C GLN A 494 -5.35 -18.32 45.52
N GLU A 495 -4.03 -18.56 45.42
CA GLU A 495 -3.43 -19.90 45.40
C GLU A 495 -3.00 -20.40 46.79
N PHE A 496 -2.89 -19.52 47.79
CA PHE A 496 -2.45 -19.87 49.15
C PHE A 496 -3.53 -19.70 50.24
N PHE A 497 -4.57 -18.91 49.99
CA PHE A 497 -5.62 -18.60 50.97
C PHE A 497 -7.02 -18.95 50.46
N ASP A 498 -7.87 -19.39 51.39
CA ASP A 498 -9.28 -19.70 51.14
C ASP A 498 -10.06 -18.44 50.71
N GLU A 499 -11.00 -18.60 49.80
CA GLU A 499 -11.80 -17.49 49.26
C GLU A 499 -12.55 -16.69 50.33
N SER A 500 -12.96 -17.34 51.42
CA SER A 500 -13.58 -16.69 52.58
C SER A 500 -12.71 -15.60 53.22
N LYS A 501 -11.38 -15.79 53.26
CA LYS A 501 -10.40 -14.83 53.78
C LYS A 501 -10.11 -13.68 52.80
N LEU A 502 -10.47 -13.85 51.52
CA LEU A 502 -10.23 -12.90 50.44
C LEU A 502 -11.53 -12.19 49.98
N ASN A 503 -12.65 -12.35 50.69
CA ASN A 503 -13.96 -11.81 50.27
C ASN A 503 -14.06 -10.27 50.30
N SER A 504 -13.13 -9.58 50.98
CA SER A 504 -13.03 -8.12 51.01
C SER A 504 -11.99 -7.54 50.02
N ILE A 505 -11.28 -8.40 49.28
CA ILE A 505 -10.15 -8.01 48.43
C ILE A 505 -10.50 -8.25 46.95
N PHE A 506 -10.65 -7.15 46.22
CA PHE A 506 -10.94 -7.09 44.80
C PHE A 506 -9.70 -6.65 44.00
N GLY A 507 -9.79 -6.54 42.68
CA GLY A 507 -8.68 -6.13 41.81
C GLY A 507 -8.15 -4.70 42.06
N ASP A 508 -8.95 -3.87 42.74
CA ASP A 508 -8.75 -2.43 43.01
C ASP A 508 -8.69 -2.08 44.51
N THR A 509 -8.88 -3.03 45.42
CA THR A 509 -8.71 -2.81 46.86
C THR A 509 -7.28 -2.39 47.19
N THR A 510 -7.09 -1.30 47.94
CA THR A 510 -5.76 -0.84 48.38
C THR A 510 -5.75 -0.56 49.89
N PHE A 511 -4.58 -0.64 50.50
CA PHE A 511 -4.40 -0.59 51.95
C PHE A 511 -3.52 0.62 52.33
N PRO A 512 -3.74 1.28 53.50
CA PRO A 512 -2.92 2.43 53.91
C PRO A 512 -1.48 2.05 54.28
N THR A 513 -1.21 0.76 54.50
CA THR A 513 0.10 0.20 54.84
C THR A 513 0.31 -1.13 54.10
N PRO A 514 1.56 -1.57 53.88
CA PRO A 514 1.89 -2.92 53.43
C PRO A 514 1.18 -4.00 54.26
N ILE A 515 0.68 -5.06 53.63
CA ILE A 515 0.19 -6.23 54.39
C ILE A 515 1.37 -7.14 54.70
N ASN A 516 1.58 -7.44 55.98
CA ASN A 516 2.59 -8.40 56.42
C ASN A 516 2.17 -9.84 56.08
N LEU A 517 2.55 -10.32 54.89
CA LEU A 517 2.17 -11.62 54.34
C LEU A 517 3.32 -12.64 54.44
N THR A 518 3.14 -13.63 55.32
CA THR A 518 4.05 -14.77 55.49
C THR A 518 3.82 -15.84 54.40
N ILE A 519 4.36 -15.60 53.21
CA ILE A 519 4.28 -16.55 52.09
C ILE A 519 5.56 -17.41 52.03
N PRO A 520 5.44 -18.76 51.90
CA PRO A 520 6.58 -19.67 51.76
C PRO A 520 7.55 -19.25 50.66
N GLU A 521 8.82 -19.65 50.80
CA GLU A 521 9.85 -19.30 49.81
C GLU A 521 9.85 -20.28 48.63
N PHE A 522 9.85 -19.74 47.41
CA PHE A 522 9.82 -20.53 46.18
C PHE A 522 11.15 -21.21 45.92
N GLN A 523 11.30 -22.46 46.36
CA GLN A 523 12.48 -23.30 46.11
C GLN A 523 12.58 -23.69 44.62
N MET A 524 13.09 -22.77 43.80
CA MET A 524 13.48 -23.01 42.42
C MET A 524 14.88 -23.62 42.35
N PHE A 525 15.07 -24.60 41.46
CA PHE A 525 16.36 -25.27 41.31
C PHE A 525 17.31 -24.44 40.45
N ASN A 526 18.28 -23.77 41.10
CA ASN A 526 19.19 -22.84 40.44
C ASN A 526 20.31 -23.58 39.67
N HIS A 527 20.06 -23.89 38.40
CA HIS A 527 21.08 -24.32 37.44
C HIS A 527 21.66 -23.14 36.65
N SER A 528 22.90 -23.28 36.17
CA SER A 528 23.52 -22.33 35.22
C SER A 528 22.69 -22.15 33.94
N PHE A 529 21.99 -23.20 33.50
CA PHE A 529 21.04 -23.15 32.39
C PHE A 529 19.80 -22.27 32.65
N SER A 530 19.50 -21.85 33.88
CA SER A 530 18.38 -20.94 34.15
C SER A 530 18.50 -19.62 33.39
N ASN A 531 19.72 -19.11 33.18
CA ASN A 531 19.99 -17.92 32.36
C ASN A 531 19.73 -18.14 30.86
N ILE A 532 19.82 -19.39 30.39
CA ILE A 532 19.52 -19.75 28.99
C ILE A 532 18.00 -19.94 28.85
N VAL A 533 17.40 -20.75 29.73
CA VAL A 533 15.96 -21.04 29.79
C VAL A 533 15.10 -19.79 30.05
N ALA A 534 15.63 -18.78 30.75
CA ALA A 534 14.97 -17.48 30.92
C ALA A 534 15.04 -16.58 29.67
N ASN A 535 16.05 -16.77 28.81
CA ASN A 535 16.23 -16.00 27.57
C ASN A 535 15.52 -16.65 26.36
N ASP A 536 15.39 -17.98 26.33
CA ASP A 536 14.91 -18.77 25.18
C ASP A 536 13.38 -18.74 24.97
N GLN A 537 12.78 -17.56 25.15
CA GLN A 537 11.35 -17.26 25.09
C GLN A 537 10.43 -18.13 25.97
N LYS A 538 9.90 -17.52 27.04
CA LYS A 538 8.59 -17.89 27.61
C LYS A 538 8.43 -19.38 27.98
N MET A 539 9.36 -19.97 28.73
CA MET A 539 8.98 -21.10 29.57
C MET A 539 7.86 -20.61 30.53
N HIS A 540 6.62 -21.03 30.25
CA HIS A 540 5.42 -20.51 30.89
C HIS A 540 5.28 -21.08 32.31
N LEU A 541 6.05 -20.51 33.24
CA LEU A 541 6.05 -20.80 34.67
C LEU A 541 4.68 -20.46 35.30
N SER A 542 3.69 -21.33 35.12
CA SER A 542 2.34 -21.17 35.66
C SER A 542 2.40 -21.04 37.19
N LEU A 543 1.91 -19.91 37.70
CA LEU A 543 1.84 -19.62 39.14
C LEU A 543 1.12 -20.73 39.90
N LYS A 544 0.08 -21.29 39.31
CA LYS A 544 -0.73 -22.39 39.86
C LYS A 544 0.06 -23.69 40.04
N ARG A 545 0.93 -24.04 39.06
CA ARG A 545 1.86 -25.17 39.20
C ARG A 545 2.89 -24.89 40.31
N ILE A 546 3.46 -23.70 40.35
CA ILE A 546 4.45 -23.27 41.36
C ILE A 546 3.84 -23.30 42.77
N ALA A 547 2.69 -22.67 42.97
CA ALA A 547 2.02 -22.60 44.27
C ALA A 547 1.46 -23.97 44.71
N LYS A 548 1.12 -24.87 43.79
CA LYS A 548 0.85 -26.28 44.13
C LYS A 548 2.12 -26.96 44.66
N ALA A 549 3.21 -26.97 43.90
CA ALA A 549 4.47 -27.60 44.34
C ALA A 549 4.97 -27.04 45.68
N THR A 550 4.85 -25.72 45.87
CA THR A 550 5.24 -25.02 47.11
C THR A 550 4.37 -25.38 48.31
N ARG A 551 3.06 -25.67 48.12
CA ARG A 551 2.17 -26.18 49.18
C ARG A 551 2.44 -27.65 49.54
N GLU A 552 3.14 -28.38 48.68
CA GLU A 552 3.51 -29.78 48.87
C GLU A 552 5.00 -29.94 49.28
N ASP A 553 5.67 -28.84 49.67
CA ASP A 553 7.12 -28.74 49.95
C ASP A 553 8.03 -29.34 48.85
N GLN A 554 7.54 -29.36 47.61
CA GLN A 554 8.26 -29.89 46.45
C GLN A 554 9.00 -28.77 45.71
N LYS A 555 10.26 -29.07 45.34
CA LYS A 555 11.03 -28.26 44.40
C LYS A 555 10.28 -28.17 43.07
N VAL A 556 10.13 -26.95 42.56
CA VAL A 556 9.29 -26.61 41.39
C VAL A 556 9.70 -27.38 40.12
N PHE A 557 10.97 -27.79 40.03
CA PHE A 557 11.50 -28.69 39.01
C PHE A 557 12.37 -29.75 39.67
N LYS A 558 12.17 -31.02 39.29
CA LYS A 558 12.99 -32.16 39.72
C LYS A 558 14.03 -32.53 38.66
N SER A 559 13.77 -32.28 37.37
CA SER A 559 14.80 -32.36 36.32
C SER A 559 14.49 -31.50 35.08
N LEU A 560 15.52 -31.28 34.26
CA LEU A 560 15.40 -30.65 32.93
C LEU A 560 14.46 -31.41 31.96
N ALA A 561 14.16 -32.68 32.23
CA ALA A 561 13.34 -33.50 31.34
C ALA A 561 11.82 -33.27 31.53
N GLU A 562 11.36 -32.76 32.69
CA GLU A 562 9.92 -32.61 32.96
C GLU A 562 9.18 -31.74 31.92
N PRO A 563 9.64 -30.54 31.53
CA PRO A 563 8.95 -29.73 30.50
C PRO A 563 8.94 -30.37 29.10
N ILE A 564 9.88 -31.28 28.82
CA ILE A 564 10.04 -31.97 27.55
C ILE A 564 9.14 -33.22 27.51
N LEU A 565 9.07 -33.94 28.63
CA LEU A 565 8.26 -35.16 28.80
C LEU A 565 6.77 -34.88 29.02
N ASP A 566 6.40 -33.73 29.60
CA ASP A 566 5.00 -33.28 29.77
C ASP A 566 4.35 -32.80 28.44
N GLY A 567 5.00 -33.06 27.30
CA GLY A 567 4.45 -32.88 25.94
C GLY A 567 4.22 -31.43 25.50
N GLN A 568 4.68 -30.45 26.28
CA GLN A 568 4.35 -29.03 26.04
C GLN A 568 5.19 -28.41 24.93
N ILE A 569 6.40 -28.92 24.68
CA ILE A 569 7.16 -28.61 23.47
C ILE A 569 6.56 -29.41 22.30
N LYS A 570 5.50 -28.87 21.69
CA LYS A 570 5.12 -29.26 20.33
C LYS A 570 6.21 -28.81 19.38
N LEU A 571 7.22 -29.67 19.18
CA LEU A 571 8.03 -29.67 17.98
C LEU A 571 7.07 -29.88 16.81
N GLU A 572 6.74 -28.82 16.06
CA GLU A 572 5.96 -29.01 14.85
C GLU A 572 6.77 -29.88 13.88
N PRO A 573 6.20 -30.96 13.32
CA PRO A 573 6.85 -31.76 12.29
C PRO A 573 6.78 -31.07 10.92
N SER A 574 6.89 -29.74 10.89
CA SER A 574 6.63 -28.86 9.75
C SER A 574 7.91 -28.47 9.01
N TRP A 575 8.85 -29.41 8.81
CA TRP A 575 9.93 -29.23 7.84
C TRP A 575 9.78 -30.18 6.65
N PRO A 576 9.52 -29.68 5.42
CA PRO A 576 9.27 -28.27 5.06
C PRO A 576 7.83 -27.84 5.35
N SER A 577 7.62 -26.61 5.83
CA SER A 577 6.29 -26.02 5.93
C SER A 577 5.79 -25.57 4.56
N ASN A 578 4.48 -25.33 4.40
CA ASN A 578 3.95 -24.74 3.16
C ASN A 578 4.62 -23.40 2.82
N THR A 579 4.99 -22.61 3.84
CA THR A 579 5.78 -21.38 3.72
C THR A 579 7.21 -21.63 3.22
N ASP A 580 7.88 -22.70 3.68
CA ASP A 580 9.22 -23.06 3.19
C ASP A 580 9.19 -23.54 1.73
N ILE A 581 8.16 -24.30 1.35
CA ILE A 581 7.96 -24.73 -0.04
C ILE A 581 7.75 -23.50 -0.95
N ILE A 582 6.95 -22.53 -0.52
CA ILE A 582 6.74 -21.27 -1.23
C ILE A 582 8.03 -20.43 -1.28
N ALA A 583 8.82 -20.41 -0.21
CA ALA A 583 10.13 -19.74 -0.18
C ALA A 583 11.12 -20.39 -1.16
N LEU A 584 11.22 -21.72 -1.18
CA LEU A 584 12.11 -22.47 -2.08
C LEU A 584 11.72 -22.29 -3.55
N VAL A 585 10.41 -22.32 -3.85
CA VAL A 585 9.89 -22.08 -5.21
C VAL A 585 10.10 -20.63 -5.65
N SER A 586 9.83 -19.64 -4.78
CA SER A 586 10.03 -18.23 -5.12
C SER A 586 11.51 -17.87 -5.30
N LEU A 587 12.41 -18.43 -4.49
CA LEU A 587 13.87 -18.32 -4.67
C LEU A 587 14.32 -18.91 -6.02
N SER A 588 13.78 -20.08 -6.39
CA SER A 588 14.06 -20.74 -7.67
C SER A 588 13.58 -19.91 -8.87
N VAL A 589 12.39 -19.32 -8.79
CA VAL A 589 11.84 -18.42 -9.81
C VAL A 589 12.64 -17.11 -9.89
N ALA A 590 13.05 -16.54 -8.76
CA ALA A 590 13.89 -15.33 -8.73
C ALA A 590 15.25 -15.56 -9.41
N ALA A 591 15.90 -16.69 -9.14
CA ALA A 591 17.14 -17.09 -9.81
C ALA A 591 16.96 -17.23 -11.33
N LEU A 592 15.87 -17.86 -11.78
CA LEU A 592 15.54 -17.98 -13.20
C LEU A 592 15.35 -16.60 -13.86
N CYS A 593 14.60 -15.70 -13.21
CA CYS A 593 14.38 -14.33 -13.69
C CYS A 593 15.68 -13.52 -13.78
N MET A 594 16.61 -13.68 -12.83
CA MET A 594 17.93 -13.05 -12.88
C MET A 594 18.78 -13.54 -14.07
N VAL A 595 18.74 -14.83 -14.39
CA VAL A 595 19.41 -15.38 -15.58
C VAL A 595 18.81 -14.81 -16.87
N VAL A 596 17.48 -14.71 -16.96
CA VAL A 596 16.78 -14.11 -18.11
C VAL A 596 17.14 -12.62 -18.26
N LEU A 597 17.16 -11.85 -17.16
CA LEU A 597 17.59 -10.45 -17.15
C LEU A 597 19.04 -10.29 -17.62
N ALA A 598 19.97 -11.12 -17.16
CA ALA A 598 21.35 -11.08 -17.62
C ALA A 598 21.47 -11.35 -19.13
N ILE A 599 20.73 -12.32 -19.66
CA ILE A 599 20.68 -12.62 -21.11
C ILE A 599 20.08 -11.45 -21.91
N LEU A 600 19.02 -10.81 -21.39
CA LEU A 600 18.42 -9.63 -22.02
C LEU A 600 19.38 -8.44 -22.02
N ILE A 601 20.07 -8.16 -20.91
CA ILE A 601 21.10 -7.11 -20.82
C ILE A 601 22.24 -7.37 -21.82
N PHE A 602 22.70 -8.61 -21.97
CA PHE A 602 23.70 -8.97 -22.99
C PHE A 602 23.19 -8.76 -24.42
N LYS A 603 21.92 -9.08 -24.72
CA LYS A 603 21.31 -8.80 -26.03
C LYS A 603 21.16 -7.29 -26.28
N ILE A 604 20.65 -6.54 -25.31
CA ILE A 604 20.51 -5.07 -25.40
C ILE A 604 21.88 -4.43 -25.63
N ARG A 605 22.92 -4.82 -24.88
CA ARG A 605 24.28 -4.28 -25.04
C ARG A 605 24.85 -4.54 -26.44
N LYS A 606 24.61 -5.72 -27.03
CA LYS A 606 24.97 -5.99 -28.45
C LYS A 606 24.19 -5.10 -29.42
N LEU A 607 22.90 -4.85 -29.16
CA LEU A 607 22.04 -4.04 -30.01
C LEU A 607 22.39 -2.54 -29.91
N SER A 608 22.71 -2.03 -28.72
CA SER A 608 23.22 -0.67 -28.52
C SER A 608 24.58 -0.43 -29.19
N VAL A 609 25.49 -1.41 -29.15
CA VAL A 609 26.77 -1.32 -29.89
C VAL A 609 26.52 -1.30 -31.41
N ALA A 610 25.63 -2.14 -31.93
CA ALA A 610 25.24 -2.09 -33.34
C ALA A 610 24.60 -0.75 -33.74
N LEU A 611 23.76 -0.17 -32.86
CA LEU A 611 23.14 1.13 -33.07
C LEU A 611 24.16 2.28 -33.10
N LEU A 612 25.13 2.27 -32.17
CA LEU A 612 26.22 3.26 -32.12
C LEU A 612 27.11 3.21 -33.38
N VAL A 613 27.44 2.00 -33.86
CA VAL A 613 28.17 1.83 -35.13
C VAL A 613 27.36 2.37 -36.31
N LEU A 614 26.05 2.10 -36.36
CA LEU A 614 25.15 2.67 -37.37
C LEU A 614 25.10 4.21 -37.33
N GLN A 615 25.03 4.81 -36.15
CA GLN A 615 25.05 6.27 -36.00
C GLN A 615 26.39 6.89 -36.44
N GLN A 616 27.53 6.26 -36.10
CA GLN A 616 28.84 6.72 -36.56
C GLN A 616 28.98 6.64 -38.09
N VAL A 617 28.43 5.59 -38.73
CA VAL A 617 28.42 5.48 -40.20
C VAL A 617 27.52 6.55 -40.85
N GLN A 618 26.41 6.96 -40.22
CA GLN A 618 25.57 8.04 -40.76
C GLN A 618 26.23 9.43 -40.64
N HIS A 619 26.97 9.71 -39.56
CA HIS A 619 27.66 11.00 -39.40
C HIS A 619 28.87 11.21 -40.33
N ALA A 620 29.38 10.15 -40.97
CA ALA A 620 30.51 10.23 -41.89
C ALA A 620 30.20 10.85 -43.27
N LYS A 621 28.99 11.40 -43.51
CA LYS A 621 28.55 11.80 -44.86
C LYS A 621 27.84 13.15 -45.01
N THR A 622 27.92 14.04 -44.01
CA THR A 622 27.36 15.40 -44.07
C THR A 622 28.35 16.46 -43.58
N GLN A 623 29.21 16.94 -44.48
CA GLN A 623 30.05 18.11 -44.25
C GLN A 623 29.30 19.42 -44.59
N THR A 624 29.73 20.51 -43.93
CA THR A 624 29.50 21.92 -44.28
C THR A 624 28.06 22.43 -44.46
N VAL A 625 27.46 22.94 -43.37
CA VAL A 625 26.82 24.28 -43.33
C VAL A 625 27.06 24.87 -41.93
N PRO A 626 27.57 26.11 -41.78
CA PRO A 626 27.63 26.80 -40.48
C PRO A 626 26.30 27.53 -40.18
N SER A 627 25.69 27.27 -39.02
CA SER A 627 24.52 28.01 -38.55
C SER A 627 24.92 29.18 -37.64
N PHE A 628 24.23 30.32 -37.81
CA PHE A 628 24.53 31.55 -37.07
C PHE A 628 23.96 31.55 -35.64
N ILE A 629 24.66 32.32 -34.80
CA ILE A 629 24.38 32.66 -33.40
C ILE A 629 22.89 32.94 -33.15
N TYR A 630 22.34 32.31 -32.10
CA TYR A 630 21.28 32.91 -31.28
C TYR A 630 21.59 32.68 -29.79
N ASN A 631 21.45 33.72 -28.97
CA ASN A 631 21.81 33.68 -27.56
C ASN A 631 20.79 32.89 -26.74
N ALA A 632 21.18 31.71 -26.25
CA ALA A 632 20.40 30.97 -25.26
C ALA A 632 20.62 31.56 -23.85
N VAL A 633 19.53 31.75 -23.10
CA VAL A 633 19.57 32.19 -21.70
C VAL A 633 20.27 31.14 -20.84
N ARG A 634 21.06 31.58 -19.84
CA ARG A 634 21.74 30.69 -18.88
C ARG A 634 20.73 29.73 -18.23
N PRO A 635 20.89 28.40 -18.34
CA PRO A 635 20.16 27.48 -17.49
C PRO A 635 20.65 27.64 -16.06
N THR A 636 19.73 27.75 -15.10
CA THR A 636 20.07 27.66 -13.67
C THR A 636 20.70 26.29 -13.39
N THR A 637 21.76 26.26 -12.59
CA THR A 637 22.42 25.01 -12.18
C THR A 637 21.46 24.18 -11.33
N THR A 638 20.78 23.23 -11.96
CA THR A 638 20.06 22.16 -11.26
C THR A 638 21.11 21.18 -10.75
N GLU A 639 21.26 21.05 -9.44
CA GLU A 639 22.14 20.04 -8.86
C GLU A 639 21.70 18.64 -9.32
N SER A 640 22.65 17.82 -9.76
CA SER A 640 22.39 16.43 -10.09
C SER A 640 22.21 15.62 -8.81
N SER A 641 21.00 15.67 -8.23
CA SER A 641 20.60 14.86 -7.08
C SER A 641 20.93 13.40 -7.38
N SER A 642 21.90 12.86 -6.64
CA SER A 642 22.59 11.65 -7.08
C SER A 642 21.67 10.43 -7.02
N VAL A 643 21.76 9.55 -8.02
CA VAL A 643 21.01 8.28 -8.07
C VAL A 643 21.38 7.36 -6.89
N LEU A 644 22.56 7.58 -6.27
CA LEU A 644 22.96 6.91 -5.02
C LEU A 644 22.01 7.23 -3.87
N ASN A 645 21.56 8.47 -3.69
CA ASN A 645 20.72 8.83 -2.54
C ASN A 645 19.38 8.07 -2.59
N PHE A 646 18.77 7.96 -3.77
CA PHE A 646 17.52 7.18 -3.96
C PHE A 646 17.72 5.67 -3.76
N LEU A 647 18.95 5.16 -3.91
CA LEU A 647 19.28 3.76 -3.60
C LEU A 647 19.65 3.54 -2.13
N GLN A 648 19.86 4.60 -1.34
CA GLN A 648 20.42 4.50 0.02
C GLN A 648 19.36 4.52 1.13
N GLU A 649 18.14 5.02 0.85
CA GLU A 649 17.05 5.06 1.84
C GLU A 649 16.15 3.80 1.82
N ASP A 650 15.99 3.12 0.67
CA ASP A 650 15.08 1.96 0.51
C ASP A 650 15.72 0.57 0.74
N ILE A 651 17.05 0.45 0.88
CA ILE A 651 17.71 -0.87 1.08
C ILE A 651 17.57 -1.32 2.54
N SER A 652 16.43 -1.95 2.85
CA SER A 652 16.24 -2.69 4.09
C SER A 652 17.21 -3.89 4.20
N TRP A 653 17.56 -4.29 5.42
CA TRP A 653 18.47 -5.42 5.69
C TRP A 653 18.06 -6.75 5.03
N SER A 654 16.76 -6.93 4.71
CA SER A 654 16.27 -8.13 4.00
C SER A 654 16.72 -8.19 2.53
N HIS A 655 16.99 -7.04 1.89
CA HIS A 655 17.54 -7.01 0.53
C HIS A 655 19.04 -7.33 0.53
N LEU A 656 19.78 -6.89 1.55
CA LEU A 656 21.21 -7.16 1.68
C LEU A 656 21.49 -8.67 1.87
N SER A 657 20.69 -9.37 2.69
CA SER A 657 20.84 -10.83 2.88
C SER A 657 20.52 -11.63 1.61
N VAL A 658 19.53 -11.21 0.82
CA VAL A 658 19.22 -11.82 -0.49
C VAL A 658 20.37 -11.61 -1.48
N ILE A 659 20.97 -10.41 -1.54
CA ILE A 659 22.12 -10.13 -2.40
C ILE A 659 23.32 -11.01 -2.02
N ILE A 660 23.64 -11.13 -0.72
CA ILE A 660 24.71 -12.00 -0.23
C ILE A 660 24.44 -13.47 -0.57
N GLY A 661 23.20 -13.96 -0.41
CA GLY A 661 22.81 -15.31 -0.78
C GLY A 661 23.02 -15.61 -2.27
N ILE A 662 22.66 -14.68 -3.15
CA ILE A 662 22.89 -14.81 -4.61
C ILE A 662 24.39 -14.90 -4.92
N VAL A 663 25.23 -14.09 -4.28
CA VAL A 663 26.70 -14.12 -4.48
C VAL A 663 27.28 -15.48 -4.05
N VAL A 664 26.88 -16.02 -2.90
CA VAL A 664 27.33 -17.33 -2.42
C VAL A 664 26.92 -18.46 -3.37
N ILE A 665 25.70 -18.44 -3.91
CA ILE A 665 25.23 -19.41 -4.90
C ILE A 665 26.06 -19.34 -6.19
N VAL A 666 26.36 -18.15 -6.70
CA VAL A 666 27.20 -17.98 -7.91
C VAL A 666 28.61 -18.53 -7.70
N ILE A 667 29.21 -18.31 -6.53
CA ILE A 667 30.52 -18.86 -6.16
C ILE A 667 30.49 -20.39 -6.10
N LEU A 668 29.46 -20.99 -5.48
CA LEU A 668 29.28 -22.45 -5.44
C LEU A 668 29.12 -23.06 -6.84
N VAL A 669 28.35 -22.44 -7.72
CA VAL A 669 28.18 -22.89 -9.12
C VAL A 669 29.50 -22.79 -9.90
N LEU A 670 30.31 -21.74 -9.68
CA LEU A 670 31.64 -21.63 -10.28
C LEU A 670 32.59 -22.74 -9.79
N ILE A 671 32.62 -23.00 -8.49
CA ILE A 671 33.44 -24.08 -7.90
C ILE A 671 33.03 -25.44 -8.48
N LEU A 672 31.72 -25.74 -8.52
CA LEU A 672 31.21 -26.99 -9.09
C LEU A 672 31.53 -27.12 -10.60
N ALA A 673 31.44 -26.04 -11.37
CA ALA A 673 31.79 -26.04 -12.80
C ALA A 673 33.30 -26.29 -13.03
N LEU A 674 34.17 -25.73 -12.19
CA LEU A 674 35.61 -25.96 -12.23
C LEU A 674 35.96 -27.41 -11.84
N LEU A 675 35.36 -27.94 -10.77
CA LEU A 675 35.53 -29.33 -10.34
C LEU A 675 35.01 -30.33 -11.39
N TYR A 676 33.92 -30.01 -12.08
CA TYR A 676 33.40 -30.83 -13.17
C TYR A 676 34.35 -30.84 -14.38
N LYS A 677 34.88 -29.67 -14.78
CA LYS A 677 35.92 -29.58 -15.82
C LYS A 677 37.23 -30.31 -15.45
N SER A 678 37.53 -30.46 -14.17
CA SER A 678 38.77 -31.13 -13.71
C SER A 678 38.81 -32.63 -14.00
N LYS A 679 37.69 -33.30 -14.32
CA LYS A 679 37.65 -34.74 -14.63
C LYS A 679 37.94 -35.03 -16.10
N SER A 680 39.20 -34.84 -16.50
CA SER A 680 39.71 -35.30 -17.79
C SER A 680 39.66 -36.83 -17.88
N LYS A 681 38.67 -37.38 -18.59
CA LYS A 681 38.60 -38.82 -18.91
C LYS A 681 39.76 -39.22 -19.82
N LYS A 682 40.68 -40.06 -19.33
CA LYS A 682 41.74 -40.68 -20.15
C LYS A 682 41.22 -41.90 -20.93
N CYS A 683 40.20 -41.70 -21.77
CA CYS A 683 39.64 -42.75 -22.63
C CYS A 683 40.18 -42.61 -24.06
N THR A 684 40.34 -43.74 -24.75
CA THR A 684 40.39 -43.75 -26.21
C THR A 684 38.95 -43.81 -26.73
N SER A 685 38.67 -43.29 -27.92
CA SER A 685 37.38 -43.50 -28.57
C SER A 685 37.54 -43.77 -30.06
N ILE A 686 36.65 -44.59 -30.61
CA ILE A 686 36.48 -44.72 -32.06
C ILE A 686 35.37 -43.74 -32.45
N THR A 687 35.71 -42.80 -33.33
CA THR A 687 34.83 -41.75 -33.82
C THR A 687 34.62 -41.87 -35.32
N LEU A 688 33.38 -41.70 -35.77
CA LEU A 688 33.03 -41.51 -37.16
C LEU A 688 33.10 -40.02 -37.49
N GLU A 689 34.04 -39.62 -38.34
CA GLU A 689 34.07 -38.30 -38.95
C GLU A 689 33.14 -38.27 -40.16
N LEU A 690 32.26 -37.27 -40.24
CA LEU A 690 31.44 -37.00 -41.42
C LEU A 690 31.72 -35.58 -41.92
N THR A 691 32.12 -35.47 -43.20
CA THR A 691 32.48 -34.19 -43.83
C THR A 691 31.66 -33.92 -45.09
N SER A 692 31.14 -32.70 -45.22
CA SER A 692 30.63 -32.17 -46.50
C SER A 692 30.73 -30.65 -46.54
N GLY A 693 31.16 -30.09 -47.68
CA GLY A 693 31.07 -28.65 -47.99
C GLY A 693 31.72 -27.72 -46.96
N GLY A 694 32.82 -28.13 -46.33
CA GLY A 694 33.48 -27.37 -45.25
C GLY A 694 32.81 -27.48 -43.88
N THR A 695 31.81 -28.35 -43.73
CA THR A 695 31.25 -28.74 -42.43
C THR A 695 31.67 -30.15 -42.04
N CYS A 696 32.02 -30.33 -40.76
CA CYS A 696 32.48 -31.58 -40.17
C CYS A 696 31.72 -31.87 -38.87
N VAL A 697 31.50 -33.15 -38.56
CA VAL A 697 31.07 -33.62 -37.23
C VAL A 697 31.80 -34.91 -36.86
N MET A 698 32.33 -34.95 -35.64
CA MET A 698 32.97 -36.13 -35.04
C MET A 698 31.96 -36.82 -34.12
N ILE A 699 31.59 -38.05 -34.45
CA ILE A 699 30.55 -38.80 -33.74
C ILE A 699 31.21 -39.97 -32.98
N PRO A 700 31.21 -40.00 -31.64
CA PRO A 700 31.74 -41.14 -30.90
C PRO A 700 30.87 -42.38 -31.11
N VAL A 701 31.50 -43.47 -31.56
CA VAL A 701 30.85 -44.76 -31.84
C VAL A 701 31.07 -45.75 -30.70
N MET A 702 32.26 -45.73 -30.09
CA MET A 702 32.65 -46.59 -28.97
C MET A 702 33.72 -45.89 -28.10
N GLU A 703 33.55 -45.86 -26.78
CA GLU A 703 34.63 -45.53 -25.82
C GLU A 703 35.42 -46.82 -25.50
N LEU A 704 36.75 -46.72 -25.42
CA LEU A 704 37.70 -47.79 -25.11
C LEU A 704 38.55 -47.38 -23.90
N SER A 705 38.76 -48.32 -22.97
CA SER A 705 39.36 -48.07 -21.65
C SER A 705 40.88 -47.99 -21.63
N MET A 706 41.57 -48.48 -22.67
CA MET A 706 43.03 -48.48 -22.78
C MET A 706 43.53 -47.63 -23.96
N CYS A 707 44.85 -47.46 -24.08
CA CYS A 707 45.49 -46.73 -25.18
C CYS A 707 45.30 -47.47 -26.53
N PRO A 708 45.36 -46.77 -27.69
CA PRO A 708 45.14 -47.37 -29.02
C PRO A 708 46.01 -48.61 -29.31
N SER A 709 47.25 -48.62 -28.84
CA SER A 709 48.23 -49.70 -29.03
C SER A 709 47.85 -51.06 -28.41
N TYR A 710 46.77 -51.12 -27.62
CA TYR A 710 46.25 -52.38 -27.06
C TYR A 710 45.10 -52.99 -27.87
N TYR A 711 44.69 -52.37 -28.98
CA TYR A 711 43.57 -52.82 -29.79
C TYR A 711 43.97 -53.05 -31.25
N ASP A 712 43.59 -54.20 -31.79
CA ASP A 712 43.51 -54.43 -33.22
C ASP A 712 42.15 -53.89 -33.72
N ILE A 713 42.19 -53.01 -34.73
CA ILE A 713 41.04 -52.25 -35.21
C ILE A 713 41.01 -52.31 -36.75
N PRO A 714 40.33 -53.29 -37.35
CA PRO A 714 40.21 -53.39 -38.80
C PRO A 714 39.38 -52.23 -39.37
N ALA A 715 39.81 -51.68 -40.51
CA ALA A 715 39.12 -50.58 -41.20
C ALA A 715 37.84 -51.09 -41.91
N PRO A 716 36.63 -50.61 -41.55
CA PRO A 716 35.38 -51.10 -42.10
C PRO A 716 34.96 -50.36 -43.38
N ILE A 717 34.31 -51.07 -44.30
CA ILE A 717 33.72 -50.49 -45.50
C ILE A 717 32.33 -49.93 -45.16
N ILE A 718 32.18 -48.60 -45.22
CA ILE A 718 30.90 -47.91 -45.04
C ILE A 718 30.06 -48.03 -46.32
N ARG A 719 28.85 -48.57 -46.20
CA ARG A 719 27.88 -48.77 -47.30
C ARG A 719 26.80 -47.70 -47.32
N GLY A 720 26.47 -47.10 -46.18
CA GLY A 720 25.51 -45.99 -46.09
C GLY A 720 25.16 -45.62 -44.65
N LEU A 721 24.61 -44.41 -44.47
CA LEU A 721 24.23 -43.82 -43.18
C LEU A 721 22.84 -43.18 -43.28
N SER A 722 22.02 -43.32 -42.23
CA SER A 722 20.69 -42.70 -42.15
C SER A 722 20.33 -42.28 -40.73
N LEU A 723 19.34 -41.39 -40.58
CA LEU A 723 18.92 -40.86 -39.27
C LEU A 723 17.46 -41.23 -38.97
N THR A 724 17.21 -41.69 -37.74
CA THR A 724 15.83 -41.83 -37.23
C THR A 724 15.20 -40.46 -37.02
N SER A 725 13.90 -40.34 -37.26
CA SER A 725 13.13 -39.14 -36.91
C SER A 725 13.22 -38.77 -35.42
N PHE A 726 12.98 -37.49 -35.10
CA PHE A 726 12.82 -37.04 -33.72
C PHE A 726 11.54 -37.68 -33.11
N PRO A 727 11.55 -38.14 -31.85
CA PRO A 727 12.57 -37.92 -30.80
C PRO A 727 13.74 -38.93 -30.79
N GLY A 728 13.80 -39.91 -31.68
CA GLY A 728 14.76 -41.02 -31.62
C GLY A 728 16.24 -40.59 -31.67
N MET A 729 16.57 -39.61 -32.51
CA MET A 729 17.91 -38.99 -32.66
C MET A 729 19.08 -39.98 -32.80
N LYS A 730 18.85 -41.15 -33.41
CA LYS A 730 19.88 -42.16 -33.68
C LYS A 730 20.41 -42.04 -35.10
N LEU A 731 21.73 -42.15 -35.24
CA LEU A 731 22.40 -42.49 -36.49
C LEU A 731 22.35 -44.01 -36.66
N MET A 732 21.74 -44.49 -37.72
CA MET A 732 21.78 -45.88 -38.15
C MET A 732 22.82 -46.02 -39.25
N ALA A 733 23.71 -47.00 -39.11
CA ALA A 733 24.84 -47.16 -39.99
C ALA A 733 24.88 -48.55 -40.63
N SER A 734 25.12 -48.58 -41.93
CA SER A 734 25.39 -49.79 -42.69
C SER A 734 26.87 -49.78 -43.08
N TRP A 735 27.67 -50.57 -42.37
CA TRP A 735 29.06 -50.87 -42.70
C TRP A 735 29.30 -52.37 -42.61
N SER A 736 30.42 -52.86 -43.16
CA SER A 736 30.88 -54.22 -42.90
C SER A 736 30.97 -54.47 -41.39
N PRO A 737 30.40 -55.56 -40.84
CA PRO A 737 30.53 -55.84 -39.42
C PRO A 737 32.01 -56.02 -39.07
N PHE A 738 32.46 -55.31 -38.05
CA PHE A 738 33.85 -55.31 -37.61
C PHE A 738 33.94 -55.33 -36.09
N THR A 739 34.99 -55.96 -35.58
CA THR A 739 35.25 -56.14 -34.16
C THR A 739 36.57 -55.50 -33.77
N VAL A 740 36.56 -54.79 -32.64
CA VAL A 740 37.77 -54.26 -32.00
C VAL A 740 38.29 -55.35 -31.07
N THR A 741 39.49 -55.86 -31.29
CA THR A 741 40.05 -56.95 -30.48
C THR A 741 41.15 -56.44 -29.57
N ASP A 742 41.01 -56.63 -28.27
CA ASP A 742 42.08 -56.37 -27.30
C ASP A 742 43.23 -57.36 -27.54
N VAL A 743 44.40 -56.84 -27.88
CA VAL A 743 45.59 -57.61 -28.28
C VAL A 743 46.10 -58.48 -27.13
N ARG A 744 45.88 -58.08 -25.87
CA ARG A 744 46.33 -58.80 -24.65
C ARG A 744 45.33 -59.86 -24.22
N THR A 745 44.06 -59.50 -24.09
CA THR A 745 43.02 -60.40 -23.53
C THR A 745 42.33 -61.26 -24.59
N LYS A 746 42.48 -60.92 -25.88
CA LYS A 746 41.76 -61.47 -27.03
C LYS A 746 40.24 -61.29 -26.98
N THR A 747 39.71 -60.49 -26.05
CA THR A 747 38.28 -60.14 -26.05
C THR A 747 37.98 -59.21 -27.22
N SER A 748 36.91 -59.51 -27.96
CA SER A 748 36.51 -58.78 -29.16
C SER A 748 35.18 -58.05 -28.95
N PHE A 749 35.16 -56.75 -29.20
CA PHE A 749 34.00 -55.88 -29.03
C PHE A 749 33.36 -55.59 -30.40
N VAL A 750 32.09 -55.94 -30.56
CA VAL A 750 31.33 -55.65 -31.80
C VAL A 750 30.94 -54.17 -31.83
N VAL A 751 31.27 -53.47 -32.91
CA VAL A 751 30.98 -52.03 -33.04
C VAL A 751 29.49 -51.82 -33.38
N PRO A 752 28.75 -50.95 -32.65
CA PRO A 752 27.30 -50.84 -32.78
C PRO A 752 26.87 -50.08 -34.04
N ASN A 753 26.03 -50.72 -34.87
CA ASN A 753 25.44 -50.13 -36.09
C ASN A 753 24.35 -49.06 -35.80
N THR A 754 24.19 -48.60 -34.56
CA THR A 754 23.20 -47.59 -34.18
C THR A 754 23.72 -46.77 -33.00
N ILE A 755 23.90 -45.46 -33.22
CA ILE A 755 24.53 -44.52 -32.28
C ILE A 755 23.52 -43.45 -31.89
N THR A 756 23.32 -43.19 -30.60
CA THR A 756 22.50 -42.07 -30.11
C THR A 756 23.28 -40.75 -30.20
N LEU A 757 22.75 -39.77 -30.93
CA LEU A 757 23.35 -38.44 -31.07
C LEU A 757 22.74 -37.46 -30.05
N ASN A 758 23.52 -36.47 -29.62
CA ASN A 758 22.96 -35.28 -28.98
C ASN A 758 22.27 -34.38 -30.03
N VAL A 759 21.44 -33.42 -29.58
CA VAL A 759 20.63 -32.56 -30.45
C VAL A 759 21.47 -31.77 -31.47
N PHE A 760 22.65 -31.26 -31.08
CA PHE A 760 23.49 -30.45 -31.96
C PHE A 760 24.14 -31.29 -33.04
N ASP A 761 24.69 -32.44 -32.69
CA ASP A 761 25.35 -33.32 -33.66
C ASP A 761 24.32 -34.06 -34.53
N TYR A 762 23.11 -34.33 -34.04
CA TYR A 762 21.98 -34.75 -34.88
C TYR A 762 21.65 -33.71 -35.96
N VAL A 763 21.57 -32.43 -35.60
CA VAL A 763 21.29 -31.34 -36.57
C VAL A 763 22.44 -31.15 -37.57
N LYS A 764 23.70 -31.21 -37.13
CA LYS A 764 24.86 -31.18 -38.05
C LYS A 764 24.86 -32.37 -39.01
N THR A 765 24.70 -33.59 -38.47
CA THR A 765 24.68 -34.84 -39.24
C THR A 765 23.55 -34.82 -40.26
N LYS A 766 22.35 -34.35 -39.88
CA LYS A 766 21.23 -34.20 -40.81
C LYS A 766 21.52 -33.20 -41.94
N LYS A 767 22.28 -32.12 -41.68
CA LYS A 767 22.71 -31.20 -42.73
C LYS A 767 23.71 -31.86 -43.69
N ILE A 768 24.68 -32.61 -43.15
CA ILE A 768 25.75 -33.27 -43.91
C ILE A 768 25.21 -34.43 -44.78
N LEU A 769 24.34 -35.28 -44.23
CA LEU A 769 23.75 -36.42 -44.96
C LEU A 769 22.74 -36.01 -46.05
N ASN A 770 22.28 -34.74 -46.05
CA ASN A 770 21.45 -34.17 -47.11
C ASN A 770 22.28 -33.65 -48.32
N GLN A 771 23.59 -33.84 -48.32
CA GLN A 771 24.53 -33.41 -49.36
C GLN A 771 25.52 -34.56 -49.66
N PRO A 772 26.28 -34.53 -50.78
CA PRO A 772 27.38 -35.47 -50.98
C PRO A 772 28.40 -35.37 -49.84
N TYR A 773 28.65 -36.47 -49.13
CA TYR A 773 29.50 -36.51 -47.95
C TYR A 773 30.62 -37.54 -48.09
N SER A 774 31.69 -37.34 -47.32
CA SER A 774 32.69 -38.37 -47.05
C SER A 774 32.61 -38.77 -45.58
N ALA A 775 32.92 -40.04 -45.31
CA ALA A 775 32.80 -40.65 -43.99
C ALA A 775 34.07 -41.47 -43.69
N TYR A 776 34.68 -41.24 -42.53
CA TYR A 776 35.93 -41.86 -42.14
C TYR A 776 35.87 -42.32 -40.68
N PHE A 777 36.54 -43.42 -40.35
CA PHE A 777 36.74 -43.82 -38.96
C PHE A 777 38.09 -43.36 -38.45
N HIS A 778 38.07 -42.75 -37.27
CA HIS A 778 39.24 -42.22 -36.58
C HIS A 778 39.30 -42.81 -35.17
N VAL A 779 40.51 -43.12 -34.72
CA VAL A 779 40.79 -43.43 -33.31
C VAL A 779 41.27 -42.14 -32.66
N VAL A 780 40.64 -41.72 -31.58
CA VAL A 780 40.96 -40.49 -30.84
C VAL A 780 41.48 -40.85 -29.45
N HIS A 781 42.62 -40.28 -29.05
CA HIS A 781 43.22 -40.46 -27.73
C HIS A 781 43.94 -39.18 -27.31
N HIS A 782 43.56 -38.60 -26.16
CA HIS A 782 44.06 -37.30 -25.69
C HIS A 782 44.04 -36.20 -26.78
N ASP A 783 42.88 -36.05 -27.43
CA ASP A 783 42.60 -35.09 -28.52
C ASP A 783 43.43 -35.25 -29.81
N ILE A 784 44.32 -36.25 -29.88
CA ILE A 784 45.00 -36.66 -31.12
C ILE A 784 44.14 -37.70 -31.85
N ALA A 785 43.95 -37.54 -33.16
CA ALA A 785 43.14 -38.42 -34.00
C ALA A 785 43.96 -39.08 -35.12
N TRP A 786 43.89 -40.41 -35.23
CA TRP A 786 44.48 -41.18 -36.34
C TRP A 786 43.36 -41.78 -37.20
N SER A 787 43.41 -41.55 -38.52
CA SER A 787 42.45 -42.12 -39.47
C SER A 787 42.79 -43.57 -39.78
N LEU A 788 41.79 -44.47 -39.73
CA LEU A 788 41.91 -45.87 -40.10
C LEU A 788 41.94 -46.01 -41.63
N LYS A 789 43.11 -45.80 -42.22
CA LYS A 789 43.32 -45.95 -43.67
C LYS A 789 43.15 -47.41 -44.10
N HIS A 790 42.45 -47.63 -45.21
CA HIS A 790 42.59 -48.87 -45.96
C HIS A 790 44.00 -48.93 -46.60
N GLU A 791 44.75 -49.99 -46.30
CA GLU A 791 46.01 -50.30 -46.98
C GLU A 791 45.71 -50.70 -48.44
N LYS A 792 46.04 -49.82 -49.40
CA LYS A 792 46.07 -50.20 -50.81
C LYS A 792 47.25 -51.14 -51.06
N ARG A 793 46.99 -52.44 -51.13
CA ARG A 793 47.91 -53.38 -51.77
C ARG A 793 47.77 -53.28 -53.28
N GLU A 794 48.77 -52.70 -53.93
CA GLU A 794 48.90 -52.76 -55.38
C GLU A 794 49.38 -54.17 -55.76
N ILE A 795 48.61 -54.86 -56.60
CA ILE A 795 49.04 -56.12 -57.22
C ILE A 795 49.72 -55.75 -58.54
N SER A 796 51.03 -55.95 -58.60
CA SER A 796 51.81 -55.75 -59.81
C SER A 796 51.46 -56.80 -60.87
N ILE A 797 50.92 -56.36 -62.01
CA ILE A 797 51.00 -57.12 -63.25
C ILE A 797 52.31 -56.74 -63.94
N GLY A 798 53.16 -57.73 -64.19
CA GLY A 798 54.40 -57.59 -64.94
C GLY A 798 54.70 -58.89 -65.67
N ASN A 799 54.31 -58.93 -66.95
CA ASN A 799 54.42 -60.04 -67.91
C ASN A 799 54.05 -61.43 -67.37
#